data_AF-A0A8X8Y239-F1
#
_entry.id   AF-A0A8X8Y239-F1
#
_cell.length_a   1.000
_cell.length_b   1.000
_cell.length_c   1.000
_cell.angle_alpha   90.00
_cell.angle_beta   90.00
_cell.angle_gamma   90.00
#
_symmetry.space_group_name_H-M   'P 1'
#
loop_
_entity.id
_entity.type
_entity.pdbx_description
1 polymer ?
#
loop_
_entity_poly.entity_id
_entity_poly.type
_entity_poly.pdbx_seq_one_letter_code
_entity_poly.pdbx_strand_id
1 'polypeptide(L)'
;MPKTHNVERVETDSIAAASASRNAHRQRRPRSPVRSSRTHLHQILTHFSFLISGCDKAQEEFEDLCFQFGIELDDVTTEKAIIRKEKHLEEEEPSEDEEVIYKIEVPANRYDLLCLEGLSQSLRIFAGLDSIPTYTVANISKESMLKMHVKPETSQIRPYVVCAVLRGVTFDEARYNSFIDLQDRLHQNICRRRTLVAIGTHDLDTIEGPFTYEALAPKDINFTPLKQKEEAGRDRQVRGEGWPRDGERTVVVVLVAGGGDDHQVCGYIKHLTPTMHLISLSSRDLLPTRNFSADELMEFYKKDLKLKKFLHIIEGSPVYPVIYDRKRTVLSLPPIINGAHSAITLKTKNVFIECTATDLTKANIVLNTMVTMFSMYCERKFEVEPVEVTYTDGRSYVSPDLSLYQMEVPISYITKLIGVSLPAHESARLLNKMQLHAKHSISEKNEASFTISVPPTRSDILHPCDVAEDVAIAYGYNEIPKITFPSVKPQLLNKFSDLIREEIATVGYTEVLTWILCSSKEISTMLNREEDKNAVINGNPRSADFEVVRTTLMPGILKTVGHNKDHPKPIKIFEVGDVVLLDEKKDVGASNLRKLAALHCGSTSGFELIHGLVDRIMEVLGTPFVSPGDKTGYYIESSNEPEYLKGRQAHIIFKGAKIGTFGIVHPQVLHNFDIPDPCSFVEIDIEKFL
;
A
#
# COMPACT_ATOMS: atom_id res chain seq x y z
N MET A 1 -0.22 -30.68 -30.14
CA MET A 1 0.83 -30.54 -29.12
C MET A 1 1.80 -29.45 -29.55
N PRO A 2 1.77 -28.30 -28.88
CA PRO A 2 2.99 -27.58 -28.55
C PRO A 2 3.04 -27.20 -27.06
N LYS A 3 4.27 -27.01 -26.58
CA LYS A 3 4.68 -26.77 -25.20
C LYS A 3 4.30 -25.35 -24.77
N THR A 4 3.66 -25.22 -23.61
CA THR A 4 3.46 -23.94 -22.91
C THR A 4 4.50 -23.81 -21.80
N HIS A 5 5.25 -22.71 -21.84
CA HIS A 5 6.22 -22.29 -20.84
C HIS A 5 5.52 -21.91 -19.52
N ASN A 6 5.97 -22.50 -18.40
CA ASN A 6 5.61 -22.07 -17.07
C ASN A 6 6.64 -21.04 -16.57
N VAL A 7 6.14 -19.90 -16.14
CA VAL A 7 6.86 -18.86 -15.41
C VAL A 7 6.83 -19.27 -13.94
N GLU A 8 7.98 -19.61 -13.36
CA GLU A 8 8.11 -19.92 -11.93
C GLU A 8 8.22 -18.62 -11.12
N ARG A 9 7.28 -18.40 -10.21
CA ARG A 9 7.38 -17.43 -9.12
C ARG A 9 8.20 -18.03 -7.99
N VAL A 10 9.20 -17.27 -7.54
CA VAL A 10 9.99 -17.55 -6.33
C VAL A 10 9.16 -17.13 -5.12
N GLU A 11 8.76 -18.09 -4.29
CA GLU A 11 8.26 -17.84 -2.93
C GLU A 11 9.30 -18.32 -1.91
N THR A 12 9.77 -17.38 -1.10
CA THR A 12 10.64 -17.60 0.06
C THR A 12 9.76 -17.77 1.30
N ASP A 13 9.58 -19.00 1.77
CA ASP A 13 9.00 -19.26 3.10
C ASP A 13 10.07 -19.83 4.03
N SER A 14 10.51 -18.99 4.97
CA SER A 14 11.37 -19.37 6.09
C SER A 14 10.53 -19.94 7.23
N ILE A 15 10.70 -21.23 7.51
CA ILE A 15 10.15 -21.90 8.69
C ILE A 15 11.15 -21.74 9.83
N ALA A 16 10.84 -20.88 10.80
CA ALA A 16 11.53 -20.81 12.08
C ALA A 16 10.50 -20.82 13.22
N ALA A 17 10.18 -21.99 13.75
CA ALA A 17 9.43 -22.12 14.99
C ALA A 17 9.70 -23.48 15.66
N ALA A 18 10.75 -23.56 16.47
CA ALA A 18 10.85 -24.55 17.54
C ALA A 18 11.74 -24.04 18.67
N SER A 19 11.24 -24.19 19.90
CA SER A 19 11.89 -23.99 21.21
C SER A 19 11.78 -22.61 21.89
N ALA A 20 10.70 -22.41 22.64
CA ALA A 20 10.75 -21.81 23.99
C ALA A 20 9.45 -22.14 24.74
N SER A 21 9.57 -22.65 25.96
CA SER A 21 8.49 -23.24 26.75
C SER A 21 7.83 -22.22 27.70
N ARG A 22 6.52 -22.40 27.91
CA ARG A 22 5.74 -22.20 29.16
C ARG A 22 5.82 -20.83 29.86
N ASN A 23 4.77 -20.03 29.69
CA ASN A 23 4.01 -19.42 30.80
C ASN A 23 2.66 -18.86 30.33
N ALA A 24 1.72 -18.72 31.27
CA ALA A 24 0.28 -18.85 31.10
C ALA A 24 -0.51 -17.56 30.69
N HIS A 25 -1.77 -17.81 30.31
CA HIS A 25 -2.95 -16.94 30.25
C HIS A 25 -3.28 -16.16 28.94
N ARG A 26 -4.57 -16.26 28.56
CA ARG A 26 -5.29 -15.74 27.36
C ARG A 26 -4.89 -16.36 26.01
N GLN A 27 -5.56 -17.46 25.65
CA GLN A 27 -5.60 -17.95 24.26
C GLN A 27 -6.35 -16.94 23.37
N ARG A 28 -5.60 -16.11 22.64
CA ARG A 28 -6.09 -15.49 21.40
C ARG A 28 -6.15 -16.60 20.33
N ARG A 29 -7.27 -16.70 19.62
CA ARG A 29 -7.43 -17.64 18.49
C ARG A 29 -6.28 -17.43 17.48
N PRO A 30 -5.72 -18.49 16.88
CA PRO A 30 -4.63 -18.35 15.92
C PRO A 30 -5.14 -17.62 14.66
N ARG A 31 -4.52 -16.48 14.36
CA ARG A 31 -4.71 -15.74 13.10
C ARG A 31 -4.29 -16.65 11.94
N SER A 32 -5.13 -16.77 10.92
CA SER A 32 -4.80 -17.51 9.70
C SER A 32 -3.63 -16.81 8.97
N PRO A 33 -2.72 -17.55 8.33
CA PRO A 33 -1.53 -16.98 7.70
C PRO A 33 -1.77 -16.42 6.28
N VAL A 34 -3.03 -16.26 5.84
CA VAL A 34 -3.33 -15.77 4.49
C VAL A 34 -3.30 -14.24 4.47
N ARG A 35 -2.13 -13.65 4.75
CA ARG A 35 -1.83 -12.27 4.35
C ARG A 35 -1.44 -12.27 2.88
N SER A 36 -2.43 -12.39 1.99
CA SER A 36 -2.23 -11.91 0.63
C SER A 36 -1.90 -10.43 0.72
N SER A 37 -0.93 -9.96 -0.07
CA SER A 37 -0.51 -8.56 -0.19
C SER A 37 -1.60 -7.67 -0.82
N ARG A 38 -2.82 -7.72 -0.26
CA ARG A 38 -3.94 -6.85 -0.61
C ARG A 38 -3.69 -5.52 0.12
N THR A 39 -3.54 -4.43 -0.62
CA THR A 39 -3.76 -3.09 -0.08
C THR A 39 -5.19 -3.08 0.44
N HIS A 40 -5.35 -3.10 1.75
CA HIS A 40 -6.65 -3.00 2.33
C HIS A 40 -7.01 -1.55 2.63
N LEU A 41 -8.29 -1.24 2.60
CA LEU A 41 -8.80 0.10 2.88
C LEU A 41 -9.55 0.05 4.20
N HIS A 42 -9.34 1.06 5.03
CA HIS A 42 -10.04 1.21 6.30
C HIS A 42 -11.28 2.05 6.12
N GLN A 43 -12.46 1.46 6.33
CA GLN A 43 -13.71 2.18 6.46
C GLN A 43 -13.98 2.51 7.93
N ILE A 44 -14.45 3.73 8.19
CA ILE A 44 -14.76 4.24 9.51
C ILE A 44 -16.28 4.34 9.60
N LEU A 45 -16.89 3.70 10.60
CA LEU A 45 -18.32 3.77 10.86
C LEU A 45 -18.58 4.36 12.24
N THR A 46 -19.28 5.48 12.31
CA THR A 46 -19.63 6.16 13.57
C THR A 46 -20.98 5.71 14.14
N HIS A 47 -21.83 5.00 13.38
CA HIS A 47 -23.19 4.61 13.80
C HIS A 47 -23.49 3.14 13.51
N PHE A 48 -23.24 2.29 14.51
CA PHE A 48 -23.46 0.84 14.49
C PHE A 48 -24.95 0.44 14.47
N SER A 49 -25.82 1.23 15.11
CA SER A 49 -27.25 0.92 15.34
C SER A 49 -28.12 0.87 14.07
N PHE A 50 -27.61 1.32 12.92
CA PHE A 50 -28.34 1.31 11.64
C PHE A 50 -28.08 0.05 10.77
N LEU A 51 -27.00 -0.69 11.03
CA LEU A 51 -26.59 -1.82 10.18
C LEU A 51 -27.46 -3.06 10.39
N ILE A 52 -27.80 -3.37 11.63
CA ILE A 52 -28.59 -4.54 12.01
C ILE A 52 -29.63 -4.08 13.04
N SER A 53 -30.85 -3.73 12.60
CA SER A 53 -31.93 -3.46 13.55
C SER A 53 -32.28 -4.74 14.32
N GLY A 54 -32.12 -4.73 15.65
CA GLY A 54 -32.78 -5.69 16.53
C GLY A 54 -31.91 -6.66 17.35
N CYS A 55 -30.60 -6.43 17.54
CA CYS A 55 -29.82 -7.28 18.45
C CYS A 55 -28.85 -6.45 19.32
N ASP A 56 -29.18 -6.30 20.61
CA ASP A 56 -28.35 -5.62 21.63
C ASP A 56 -27.16 -6.48 22.14
N LYS A 57 -26.71 -7.49 21.38
CA LYS A 57 -25.62 -8.41 21.75
C LYS A 57 -24.46 -8.36 20.74
N ALA A 58 -24.05 -7.15 20.40
CA ALA A 58 -23.91 -6.82 19.00
C ALA A 58 -22.50 -6.88 18.38
N GLN A 59 -21.42 -6.97 19.17
CA GLN A 59 -20.06 -6.92 18.61
C GLN A 59 -19.54 -8.27 18.11
N GLU A 60 -19.60 -9.34 18.92
CA GLU A 60 -19.09 -10.66 18.52
C GLU A 60 -19.85 -11.21 17.30
N GLU A 61 -21.18 -11.02 17.26
CA GLU A 61 -22.01 -11.41 16.10
C GLU A 61 -21.62 -10.63 14.83
N PHE A 62 -21.24 -9.35 14.97
CA PHE A 62 -20.79 -8.52 13.86
C PHE A 62 -19.39 -8.92 13.38
N GLU A 63 -18.47 -9.22 14.30
CA GLU A 63 -17.14 -9.75 13.97
C GLU A 63 -17.26 -11.08 13.22
N ASP A 64 -18.13 -11.98 13.67
CA ASP A 64 -18.41 -13.25 12.99
C ASP A 64 -19.04 -13.04 11.61
N LEU A 65 -19.97 -12.09 11.47
CA LEU A 65 -20.56 -11.72 10.18
C LEU A 65 -19.52 -11.15 9.22
N CYS A 66 -18.66 -10.25 9.70
CA CYS A 66 -17.54 -9.69 8.95
C CYS A 66 -16.63 -10.81 8.45
N PHE A 67 -16.22 -11.70 9.35
CA PHE A 67 -15.35 -12.82 9.03
C PHE A 67 -15.96 -13.76 7.99
N GLN A 68 -17.26 -14.08 8.10
CA GLN A 68 -17.98 -14.89 7.11
C GLN A 68 -18.09 -14.20 5.75
N PHE A 69 -18.26 -12.88 5.72
CA PHE A 69 -18.32 -12.09 4.50
C PHE A 69 -16.93 -11.83 3.87
N GLY A 70 -15.84 -12.13 4.59
CA GLY A 70 -14.47 -11.93 4.12
C GLY A 70 -13.92 -10.52 4.35
N ILE A 71 -14.45 -9.79 5.33
CA ILE A 71 -13.94 -8.49 5.80
C ILE A 71 -13.47 -8.62 7.26
N GLU A 72 -12.54 -7.77 7.69
CA GLU A 72 -11.99 -7.81 9.05
C GLU A 72 -12.34 -6.53 9.81
N LEU A 73 -12.76 -6.68 11.07
CA LEU A 73 -12.86 -5.55 11.99
C LEU A 73 -11.46 -5.32 12.60
N ASP A 74 -10.78 -4.27 12.15
CA ASP A 74 -9.39 -3.96 12.52
C ASP A 74 -9.31 -3.36 13.93
N ASP A 75 -10.15 -2.35 14.20
CA ASP A 75 -10.15 -1.63 15.48
C ASP A 75 -11.54 -1.06 15.81
N VAL A 76 -11.81 -0.88 17.10
CA VAL A 76 -12.99 -0.18 17.61
C VAL A 76 -12.49 0.93 18.52
N THR A 77 -12.62 2.17 18.08
CA THR A 77 -12.02 3.36 18.73
C THR A 77 -13.05 4.47 18.89
N THR A 78 -12.69 5.59 19.50
CA THR A 78 -13.50 6.83 19.47
C THR A 78 -12.74 7.93 18.76
N GLU A 79 -13.45 8.95 18.26
CA GLU A 79 -12.85 10.08 17.54
C GLU A 79 -11.77 10.79 18.38
N LYS A 80 -12.02 10.92 19.70
CA LYS A 80 -11.05 11.48 20.65
C LYS A 80 -9.84 10.57 20.86
N ALA A 81 -10.02 9.24 20.89
CA ALA A 81 -8.92 8.30 21.02
C ALA A 81 -7.96 8.36 19.81
N ILE A 82 -8.50 8.53 18.59
CA ILE A 82 -7.70 8.72 17.37
C ILE A 82 -6.87 10.01 17.48
N ILE A 83 -7.51 11.12 17.85
CA ILE A 83 -6.84 12.43 17.99
C ILE A 83 -5.76 12.38 19.08
N ARG A 84 -6.01 11.70 20.20
CA ARG A 84 -5.03 11.54 21.29
C ARG A 84 -3.83 10.71 20.84
N LYS A 85 -4.06 9.60 20.12
CA LYS A 85 -3.00 8.74 19.58
C LYS A 85 -2.14 9.46 18.54
N GLU A 86 -2.75 10.25 17.65
CA GLU A 86 -2.00 11.08 16.69
C GLU A 86 -1.22 12.22 17.35
N LYS A 87 -1.68 12.70 18.52
CA LYS A 87 -1.03 13.75 19.30
C LYS A 87 -0.06 13.22 20.37
N HIS A 88 0.13 11.90 20.47
CA HIS A 88 0.93 11.26 21.53
C HIS A 88 0.52 11.68 22.95
N LEU A 89 -0.79 11.80 23.21
CA LEU A 89 -1.36 12.09 24.53
C LEU A 89 -1.72 10.78 25.26
N GLU A 90 -1.74 10.81 26.59
CA GLU A 90 -2.08 9.65 27.44
C GLU A 90 -3.54 9.17 27.22
N GLU A 91 -3.75 7.86 27.37
CA GLU A 91 -5.07 7.22 27.24
C GLU A 91 -5.92 7.48 28.49
N GLU A 92 -7.11 8.07 28.31
CA GLU A 92 -8.14 8.20 29.35
C GLU A 92 -9.34 7.29 29.02
N GLU A 93 -10.10 6.87 30.02
CA GLU A 93 -11.33 6.09 29.79
C GLU A 93 -12.34 6.90 28.95
N PRO A 94 -13.00 6.25 27.97
CA PRO A 94 -14.00 6.90 27.12
C PRO A 94 -15.19 7.36 27.97
N SER A 95 -15.62 8.61 27.81
CA SER A 95 -16.87 9.09 28.43
C SER A 95 -18.09 8.46 27.73
N GLU A 96 -19.17 8.19 28.46
CA GLU A 96 -20.40 7.54 27.95
C GLU A 96 -21.06 8.27 26.75
N ASP A 97 -20.74 9.54 26.51
CA ASP A 97 -21.24 10.35 25.39
C ASP A 97 -20.36 10.29 24.12
N GLU A 98 -19.35 9.40 24.03
CA GLU A 98 -18.46 9.31 22.87
C GLU A 98 -18.98 8.38 21.75
N GLU A 99 -18.98 8.87 20.52
CA GLU A 99 -19.29 8.06 19.34
C GLU A 99 -18.22 6.99 19.11
N VAL A 100 -18.68 5.73 19.07
CA VAL A 100 -17.84 4.56 18.77
C VAL A 100 -17.64 4.45 17.27
N ILE A 101 -16.37 4.38 16.88
CA ILE A 101 -15.87 4.26 15.51
C ILE A 101 -15.40 2.83 15.27
N TYR A 102 -16.03 2.15 14.32
CA TYR A 102 -15.57 0.85 13.83
C TYR A 102 -14.68 1.04 12.62
N LYS A 103 -13.47 0.49 12.68
CA LYS A 103 -12.49 0.51 11.60
C LYS A 103 -12.50 -0.85 10.90
N ILE A 104 -13.10 -0.91 9.72
CA ILE A 104 -13.30 -2.14 8.96
C ILE A 104 -12.35 -2.17 7.78
N GLU A 105 -11.69 -3.30 7.60
CA GLU A 105 -10.76 -3.56 6.52
C GLU A 105 -11.50 -4.20 5.33
N VAL A 106 -11.59 -3.46 4.21
CA VAL A 106 -12.31 -3.91 3.00
C VAL A 106 -11.35 -4.24 1.85
N PRO A 107 -11.67 -5.23 0.99
CA PRO A 107 -10.88 -5.57 -0.18
C PRO A 107 -10.78 -4.42 -1.19
N ALA A 108 -9.59 -4.13 -1.71
CA ALA A 108 -9.40 -3.03 -2.67
C ALA A 108 -10.06 -3.22 -4.05
N ASN A 109 -10.54 -4.43 -4.38
CA ASN A 109 -11.31 -4.71 -5.58
C ASN A 109 -12.82 -4.44 -5.43
N ARG A 110 -13.33 -4.30 -4.21
CA ARG A 110 -14.77 -4.10 -3.92
C ARG A 110 -15.08 -2.63 -3.64
N TYR A 111 -15.23 -1.85 -4.71
CA TYR A 111 -15.47 -0.40 -4.62
C TYR A 111 -16.84 -0.04 -4.03
N ASP A 112 -17.81 -0.94 -4.14
CA ASP A 112 -19.11 -0.83 -3.51
C ASP A 112 -19.02 -0.81 -1.98
N LEU A 113 -18.01 -1.45 -1.39
CA LEU A 113 -17.80 -1.49 0.06
C LEU A 113 -17.05 -0.27 0.63
N LEU A 114 -16.86 0.80 -0.14
CA LEU A 114 -16.08 1.98 0.32
C LEU A 114 -16.90 3.00 1.12
N CYS A 115 -18.22 2.82 1.21
CA CYS A 115 -19.13 3.71 1.92
C CYS A 115 -20.09 2.91 2.81
N LEU A 116 -20.69 3.58 3.78
CA LEU A 116 -21.57 2.93 4.76
C LEU A 116 -22.79 2.32 4.05
N GLU A 117 -23.31 3.01 3.04
CA GLU A 117 -24.44 2.60 2.22
C GLU A 117 -24.19 1.23 1.57
N GLY A 118 -23.05 1.08 0.88
CA GLY A 118 -22.72 -0.16 0.19
C GLY A 118 -22.35 -1.29 1.15
N LEU A 119 -21.54 -1.03 2.18
CA LEU A 119 -21.20 -2.03 3.18
C LEU A 119 -22.46 -2.55 3.90
N SER A 120 -23.34 -1.65 4.34
CA SER A 120 -24.60 -2.03 5.01
C SER A 120 -25.52 -2.82 4.10
N GLN A 121 -25.68 -2.39 2.85
CA GLN A 121 -26.49 -3.11 1.87
C GLN A 121 -25.94 -4.51 1.62
N SER A 122 -24.63 -4.66 1.38
CA SER A 122 -24.02 -5.97 1.13
C SER A 122 -24.14 -6.92 2.32
N LEU A 123 -23.87 -6.44 3.54
CA LEU A 123 -24.00 -7.27 4.76
C LEU A 123 -25.45 -7.69 5.03
N ARG A 124 -26.41 -6.79 4.83
CA ARG A 124 -27.84 -7.10 5.01
C ARG A 124 -28.35 -8.10 3.99
N ILE A 125 -27.90 -8.02 2.74
CA ILE A 125 -28.23 -9.01 1.70
C ILE A 125 -27.57 -10.36 2.02
N PHE A 126 -26.30 -10.36 2.47
CA PHE A 126 -25.59 -11.57 2.85
C PHE A 126 -26.25 -12.31 4.03
N ALA A 127 -26.74 -11.54 5.01
CA ALA A 127 -27.53 -12.03 6.14
C ALA A 127 -28.96 -12.45 5.74
N GLY A 128 -29.42 -12.13 4.53
CA GLY A 128 -30.76 -12.45 4.04
C GLY A 128 -31.87 -11.55 4.58
N LEU A 129 -31.51 -10.36 5.09
CA LEU A 129 -32.45 -9.37 5.63
C LEU A 129 -33.10 -8.53 4.53
N ASP A 130 -32.35 -8.23 3.46
CA ASP A 130 -32.80 -7.41 2.34
C ASP A 130 -32.68 -8.18 1.02
N SER A 131 -33.49 -7.78 0.03
CA SER A 131 -33.38 -8.26 -1.36
C SER A 131 -32.35 -7.43 -2.15
N ILE A 132 -31.82 -8.02 -3.23
CA ILE A 132 -30.90 -7.33 -4.15
C ILE A 132 -31.65 -6.16 -4.81
N PRO A 133 -31.14 -4.91 -4.72
CA PRO A 133 -31.73 -3.76 -5.38
C PRO A 133 -31.59 -3.86 -6.91
N THR A 134 -32.54 -3.28 -7.63
CA THR A 134 -32.43 -3.13 -9.09
C THR A 134 -32.17 -1.67 -9.41
N TYR A 135 -31.01 -1.39 -9.99
CA TYR A 135 -30.65 -0.04 -10.43
C TYR A 135 -31.16 0.19 -11.84
N THR A 136 -31.91 1.28 -12.04
CA THR A 136 -32.52 1.61 -13.34
C THR A 136 -32.13 3.01 -13.78
N VAL A 137 -32.08 3.20 -15.10
CA VAL A 137 -31.92 4.52 -15.71
C VAL A 137 -33.31 5.09 -16.01
N ALA A 138 -33.56 6.35 -15.64
CA ALA A 138 -34.83 7.02 -15.87
C ALA A 138 -35.14 7.10 -17.38
N ASN A 139 -36.38 6.79 -17.75
CA ASN A 139 -36.82 6.83 -19.14
C ASN A 139 -37.12 8.28 -19.58
N ILE A 140 -36.12 8.95 -20.16
CA ILE A 140 -36.21 10.34 -20.61
C ILE A 140 -36.00 10.40 -22.13
N SER A 141 -36.84 11.18 -22.83
CA SER A 141 -36.71 11.36 -24.28
C SER A 141 -35.42 12.09 -24.64
N LYS A 142 -34.86 11.81 -25.82
CA LYS A 142 -33.60 12.40 -26.28
C LYS A 142 -33.66 13.93 -26.35
N GLU A 143 -34.83 14.52 -26.61
CA GLU A 143 -35.00 15.98 -26.64
C GLU A 143 -34.93 16.61 -25.25
N SER A 144 -35.38 15.89 -24.22
CA SER A 144 -35.46 16.38 -22.84
C SER A 144 -34.21 16.05 -22.01
N MET A 145 -33.36 15.15 -22.51
CA MET A 145 -32.15 14.72 -21.82
C MET A 145 -31.11 15.85 -21.74
N LEU A 146 -30.49 16.00 -20.57
CA LEU A 146 -29.36 16.90 -20.39
C LEU A 146 -28.19 16.48 -21.29
N LYS A 147 -27.45 17.46 -21.81
CA LYS A 147 -26.39 17.23 -22.79
C LYS A 147 -25.05 17.73 -22.28
N MET A 148 -24.02 16.93 -22.48
CA MET A 148 -22.62 17.28 -22.30
C MET A 148 -21.93 17.25 -23.67
N HIS A 149 -21.41 18.40 -24.12
CA HIS A 149 -20.69 18.53 -25.38
C HIS A 149 -19.18 18.56 -25.15
N VAL A 150 -18.46 17.58 -25.70
CA VAL A 150 -17.00 17.43 -25.55
C VAL A 150 -16.27 18.02 -26.75
N LYS A 151 -15.42 19.03 -26.50
CA LYS A 151 -14.62 19.72 -27.52
C LYS A 151 -13.33 18.94 -27.84
N PRO A 152 -12.75 19.06 -29.05
CA PRO A 152 -11.62 18.23 -29.48
C PRO A 152 -10.34 18.48 -28.68
N GLU A 153 -10.16 19.69 -28.13
CA GLU A 153 -8.98 20.10 -27.37
C GLU A 153 -8.77 19.26 -26.11
N THR A 154 -9.85 18.69 -25.54
CA THR A 154 -9.78 17.81 -24.35
C THR A 154 -8.95 16.56 -24.58
N SER A 155 -8.84 16.10 -25.83
CA SER A 155 -8.03 14.92 -26.20
C SER A 155 -6.53 15.09 -25.93
N GLN A 156 -6.06 16.33 -25.82
CA GLN A 156 -4.65 16.63 -25.53
C GLN A 156 -4.28 16.38 -24.06
N ILE A 157 -5.27 16.30 -23.16
CA ILE A 157 -5.03 16.21 -21.72
C ILE A 157 -5.85 15.08 -21.07
N ARG A 158 -7.18 15.10 -21.23
CA ARG A 158 -8.13 14.16 -20.61
C ARG A 158 -9.30 13.95 -21.57
N PRO A 159 -9.23 12.92 -22.46
CA PRO A 159 -10.16 12.76 -23.58
C PRO A 159 -11.60 12.43 -23.19
N TYR A 160 -11.86 11.89 -22.00
CA TYR A 160 -13.15 11.29 -21.67
C TYR A 160 -13.88 12.03 -20.56
N VAL A 161 -15.21 12.08 -20.65
CA VAL A 161 -16.11 12.52 -19.57
C VAL A 161 -17.36 11.64 -19.53
N VAL A 162 -17.80 11.29 -18.33
CA VAL A 162 -19.06 10.57 -18.09
C VAL A 162 -19.87 11.34 -17.05
N CYS A 163 -21.19 11.35 -17.20
CA CYS A 163 -22.08 12.19 -16.39
C CYS A 163 -23.33 11.43 -15.94
N ALA A 164 -23.91 11.84 -14.83
CA ALA A 164 -25.21 11.36 -14.35
C ALA A 164 -25.90 12.41 -13.48
N VAL A 165 -27.20 12.24 -13.24
CA VAL A 165 -27.96 13.07 -12.30
C VAL A 165 -28.68 12.21 -11.27
N LEU A 166 -28.58 12.61 -10.00
CA LEU A 166 -29.41 12.10 -8.91
C LEU A 166 -30.48 13.14 -8.58
N ARG A 167 -31.77 12.76 -8.69
CA ARG A 167 -32.92 13.65 -8.48
C ARG A 167 -33.54 13.46 -7.10
N GLY A 168 -33.87 14.57 -6.45
CA GLY A 168 -34.57 14.56 -5.15
C GLY A 168 -33.80 13.87 -4.03
N VAL A 169 -32.47 13.99 -4.00
CA VAL A 169 -31.61 13.45 -2.96
C VAL A 169 -31.94 14.07 -1.60
N THR A 170 -31.91 13.24 -0.56
CA THR A 170 -32.12 13.65 0.83
C THR A 170 -30.81 13.59 1.63
N PHE A 171 -30.14 14.73 1.76
CA PHE A 171 -28.95 14.88 2.59
C PHE A 171 -29.30 15.25 4.03
N ASP A 172 -28.86 14.42 4.97
CA ASP A 172 -28.56 14.81 6.34
C ASP A 172 -27.03 14.96 6.48
N GLU A 173 -26.56 15.36 7.67
CA GLU A 173 -25.14 15.58 7.91
C GLU A 173 -24.31 14.29 7.72
N ALA A 174 -24.81 13.15 8.19
CA ALA A 174 -24.14 11.87 8.07
C ALA A 174 -24.02 11.41 6.61
N ARG A 175 -25.10 11.47 5.83
CA ARG A 175 -25.11 11.09 4.40
C ARG A 175 -24.29 12.04 3.55
N TYR A 176 -24.32 13.34 3.85
CA TYR A 176 -23.47 14.30 3.15
C TYR A 176 -22.00 14.02 3.39
N ASN A 177 -21.61 13.76 4.64
CA ASN A 177 -20.24 13.37 4.97
C ASN A 177 -19.85 12.03 4.30
N SER A 178 -20.75 11.03 4.30
CA SER A 178 -20.53 9.76 3.58
C SER A 178 -20.34 9.96 2.07
N PHE A 179 -21.11 10.87 1.46
CA PHE A 179 -21.01 11.19 0.03
C PHE A 179 -19.65 11.78 -0.34
N ILE A 180 -19.17 12.75 0.45
CA ILE A 180 -17.86 13.36 0.26
C ILE A 180 -16.74 12.34 0.56
N ASP A 181 -16.87 11.54 1.62
CA ASP A 181 -15.87 10.52 1.98
C ASP A 181 -15.74 9.46 0.87
N LEU A 182 -16.86 8.99 0.28
CA LEU A 182 -16.83 8.08 -0.86
C LEU A 182 -16.09 8.71 -2.06
N GLN A 183 -16.37 9.97 -2.38
CA GLN A 183 -15.70 10.69 -3.45
C GLN A 183 -14.18 10.75 -3.23
N ASP A 184 -13.74 11.10 -2.01
CA ASP A 184 -12.32 11.21 -1.67
C ASP A 184 -11.63 9.83 -1.65
N ARG A 185 -12.31 8.77 -1.18
CA ARG A 185 -11.78 7.40 -1.20
C ARG A 185 -11.59 6.89 -2.63
N LEU A 186 -12.57 7.12 -3.51
CA LEU A 186 -12.46 6.77 -4.93
C LEU A 186 -11.31 7.55 -5.59
N HIS A 187 -11.15 8.84 -5.26
CA HIS A 187 -10.02 9.67 -5.73
C HIS A 187 -8.67 9.12 -5.31
N GLN A 188 -8.53 8.66 -4.07
CA GLN A 188 -7.28 8.12 -3.54
C GLN A 188 -6.94 6.76 -4.13
N ASN A 189 -7.94 5.88 -4.31
CA ASN A 189 -7.75 4.51 -4.78
C ASN A 189 -7.86 4.38 -6.31
N ILE A 190 -9.04 4.05 -6.84
CA ILE A 190 -9.22 3.65 -8.25
C ILE A 190 -8.80 4.76 -9.22
N CYS A 191 -8.96 6.02 -8.82
CA CYS A 191 -8.59 7.19 -9.60
C CYS A 191 -7.08 7.50 -9.57
N ARG A 192 -6.29 6.82 -8.72
CA ARG A 192 -4.86 7.08 -8.46
C ARG A 192 -4.56 8.54 -8.18
N ARG A 193 -5.10 9.08 -7.07
CA ARG A 193 -4.96 10.49 -6.68
C ARG A 193 -5.38 11.44 -7.81
N ARG A 194 -6.56 11.18 -8.39
CA ARG A 194 -7.17 11.94 -9.50
C ARG A 194 -6.44 11.91 -10.85
N THR A 195 -5.32 11.19 -10.94
CA THR A 195 -4.51 11.08 -12.17
C THR A 195 -5.32 10.47 -13.32
N LEU A 196 -6.06 9.39 -13.05
CA LEU A 196 -6.83 8.67 -14.07
C LEU A 196 -8.26 9.18 -14.24
N VAL A 197 -8.93 9.48 -13.12
CA VAL A 197 -10.34 9.92 -13.09
C VAL A 197 -10.48 11.03 -12.05
N ALA A 198 -11.24 12.08 -12.34
CA ALA A 198 -11.52 13.15 -11.41
C ALA A 198 -13.03 13.39 -11.40
N ILE A 199 -13.59 13.33 -10.20
CA ILE A 199 -15.03 13.43 -9.94
C ILE A 199 -15.33 14.85 -9.50
N GLY A 200 -16.24 15.52 -10.21
CA GLY A 200 -16.94 16.68 -9.73
C GLY A 200 -18.39 16.36 -9.38
N THR A 201 -18.91 17.12 -8.43
CA THR A 201 -20.24 17.00 -7.89
C THR A 201 -20.81 18.40 -7.77
N HIS A 202 -22.00 18.59 -8.32
CA HIS A 202 -22.57 19.90 -8.59
C HIS A 202 -24.03 19.98 -8.18
N ASP A 203 -24.42 21.10 -7.56
CA ASP A 203 -25.82 21.42 -7.32
C ASP A 203 -26.51 21.78 -8.64
N LEU A 204 -27.31 20.85 -9.17
CA LEU A 204 -27.98 21.01 -10.46
C LEU A 204 -28.98 22.16 -10.47
N ASP A 205 -29.53 22.54 -9.31
CA ASP A 205 -30.51 23.63 -9.22
C ASP A 205 -29.86 25.03 -9.41
N THR A 206 -28.53 25.10 -9.37
CA THR A 206 -27.75 26.32 -9.55
C THR A 206 -27.22 26.53 -10.99
N ILE A 207 -27.28 25.50 -11.82
CA ILE A 207 -26.64 25.46 -13.15
C ILE A 207 -27.66 25.14 -14.24
N GLU A 208 -27.37 25.54 -15.49
CA GLU A 208 -28.27 25.31 -16.62
C GLU A 208 -27.57 24.61 -17.79
N GLY A 209 -28.14 23.50 -18.26
CA GLY A 209 -27.68 22.80 -19.46
C GLY A 209 -28.05 23.52 -20.77
N PRO A 210 -27.43 23.16 -21.92
CA PRO A 210 -26.42 22.11 -22.08
C PRO A 210 -25.05 22.51 -21.51
N PHE A 211 -24.27 21.52 -21.11
CA PHE A 211 -22.91 21.68 -20.57
C PHE A 211 -21.86 21.47 -21.66
N THR A 212 -20.68 22.07 -21.49
CA THR A 212 -19.55 21.89 -22.42
C THR A 212 -18.29 21.52 -21.65
N TYR A 213 -17.61 20.46 -22.08
CA TYR A 213 -16.28 20.07 -21.61
C TYR A 213 -15.22 20.52 -22.62
N GLU A 214 -14.37 21.45 -22.21
CA GLU A 214 -13.38 22.13 -23.06
C GLU A 214 -11.97 22.02 -22.46
N ALA A 215 -10.95 22.34 -23.26
CA ALA A 215 -9.60 22.58 -22.76
C ALA A 215 -9.06 23.87 -23.36
N LEU A 216 -8.76 24.85 -22.49
CA LEU A 216 -8.38 26.21 -22.89
C LEU A 216 -7.01 26.58 -22.30
N ALA A 217 -6.36 27.61 -22.83
CA ALA A 217 -5.13 28.09 -22.23
C ALA A 217 -5.41 28.60 -20.79
N PRO A 218 -4.49 28.40 -19.83
CA PRO A 218 -4.72 28.74 -18.42
C PRO A 218 -5.17 30.20 -18.18
N LYS A 219 -4.69 31.13 -19.01
CA LYS A 219 -5.01 32.57 -18.94
C LYS A 219 -6.45 32.90 -19.36
N ASP A 220 -7.07 32.02 -20.13
CA ASP A 220 -8.41 32.24 -20.69
C ASP A 220 -9.51 31.70 -19.77
N ILE A 221 -9.13 31.03 -18.67
CA ILE A 221 -10.06 30.45 -17.71
C ILE A 221 -10.08 31.31 -16.45
N ASN A 222 -11.20 31.98 -16.20
CA ASN A 222 -11.43 32.75 -14.98
C ASN A 222 -12.56 32.12 -14.18
N PHE A 223 -12.31 31.76 -12.91
CA PHE A 223 -13.37 31.27 -12.04
C PHE A 223 -13.11 31.49 -10.55
N THR A 224 -14.19 31.35 -9.77
CA THR A 224 -14.14 31.39 -8.31
C THR A 224 -14.10 29.97 -7.75
N PRO A 225 -12.96 29.53 -7.18
CA PRO A 225 -12.82 28.19 -6.63
C PRO A 225 -13.69 27.98 -5.39
N LEU A 226 -14.06 26.72 -5.12
CA LEU A 226 -14.76 26.33 -3.90
C LEU A 226 -13.98 26.78 -2.65
N LYS A 227 -14.69 27.40 -1.69
CA LYS A 227 -14.10 27.82 -0.42
C LYS A 227 -13.59 26.60 0.35
N GLN A 228 -12.29 26.56 0.62
CA GLN A 228 -11.77 25.66 1.65
C GLN A 228 -11.91 26.36 3.01
N LYS A 229 -12.47 25.64 3.99
CA LYS A 229 -12.23 26.02 5.39
C LYS A 229 -10.76 25.72 5.67
N GLU A 230 -10.00 26.73 6.09
CA GLU A 230 -8.76 26.45 6.81
C GLU A 230 -9.16 25.67 8.08
N GLU A 231 -8.83 24.39 8.16
CA GLU A 231 -8.54 23.82 9.46
C GLU A 231 -7.33 24.58 9.97
N ALA A 232 -7.48 25.23 11.12
CA ALA A 232 -6.41 25.98 11.77
C ALA A 232 -5.11 25.17 11.67
N GLY A 233 -4.19 25.67 10.83
CA GLY A 233 -2.90 25.07 10.65
C GLY A 233 -2.26 24.93 12.02
N ARG A 234 -1.85 23.69 12.35
CA ARG A 234 -0.80 23.44 13.32
C ARG A 234 0.38 24.31 12.89
N ASP A 235 0.54 25.45 13.54
CA ASP A 235 1.63 26.36 13.28
C ASP A 235 2.90 25.69 13.81
N ARG A 236 3.55 24.88 12.95
CA ARG A 236 4.96 24.54 13.14
C ARG A 236 5.72 25.80 12.83
N GLN A 237 5.90 26.62 13.86
CA GLN A 237 6.84 27.73 13.84
C GLN A 237 8.25 27.14 13.69
N VAL A 238 8.67 26.88 12.46
CA VAL A 238 10.08 26.72 12.11
C VAL A 238 10.68 28.12 12.15
N ARG A 239 11.08 28.55 13.34
CA ARG A 239 12.09 29.62 13.44
C ARG A 239 13.38 29.03 12.92
N GLY A 240 13.84 29.55 11.78
CA GLY A 240 15.20 29.34 11.34
C GLY A 240 16.15 29.99 12.34
N GLU A 241 16.86 29.18 13.08
CA GLU A 241 18.09 29.59 13.76
C GLU A 241 19.23 28.76 13.15
N GLY A 242 20.20 29.49 12.60
CA GLY A 242 21.40 28.92 12.01
C GLY A 242 22.20 28.15 13.05
N TRP A 243 22.75 27.02 12.64
CA TRP A 243 23.68 26.22 13.42
C TRP A 243 24.94 27.02 13.77
N PRO A 244 25.32 27.18 15.05
CA PRO A 244 26.70 27.44 15.40
C PRO A 244 27.48 26.13 15.30
N ARG A 245 28.68 26.22 14.72
CA ARG A 245 29.69 25.17 14.74
C ARG A 245 30.31 25.05 16.14
N ASP A 246 30.78 23.84 16.41
CA ASP A 246 31.75 23.42 17.42
C ASP A 246 31.34 23.43 18.90
N GLY A 247 31.29 22.20 19.43
CA GLY A 247 32.00 21.80 20.65
C GLY A 247 31.61 22.44 21.97
N GLU A 248 30.58 21.89 22.65
CA GLU A 248 30.58 21.74 24.11
C GLU A 248 29.45 20.78 24.54
N ARG A 249 29.77 19.81 25.39
CA ARG A 249 28.79 18.90 26.01
C ARG A 249 28.03 19.69 27.08
N THR A 250 26.71 19.74 27.01
CA THR A 250 25.89 20.20 28.13
C THR A 250 24.75 19.23 28.42
N VAL A 251 24.85 18.63 29.59
CA VAL A 251 23.84 17.80 30.25
C VAL A 251 22.68 18.70 30.66
N VAL A 252 21.44 18.38 30.25
CA VAL A 252 20.25 19.05 30.78
C VAL A 252 19.52 18.08 31.71
N VAL A 253 19.59 18.41 33.00
CA VAL A 253 18.89 17.78 34.11
C VAL A 253 17.43 18.24 34.08
N VAL A 254 16.49 17.30 34.03
CA VAL A 254 15.06 17.59 34.20
C VAL A 254 14.73 17.42 35.69
N LEU A 255 14.41 18.53 36.36
CA LEU A 255 13.90 18.53 37.74
C LEU A 255 12.40 18.23 37.72
N VAL A 256 12.01 17.16 38.43
CA VAL A 256 10.62 16.82 38.78
C VAL A 256 10.31 17.45 40.13
N ALA A 257 9.17 18.13 40.26
CA ALA A 257 8.63 18.54 41.55
C ALA A 257 7.14 18.14 41.66
N GLY A 258 6.86 17.27 42.64
CA GLY A 258 5.52 16.85 43.06
C GLY A 258 4.89 17.82 44.07
N GLY A 259 3.60 17.62 44.35
CA GLY A 259 2.69 18.58 44.98
C GLY A 259 2.72 18.70 46.51
N GLY A 260 1.80 19.54 47.03
CA GLY A 260 1.48 19.67 48.46
C GLY A 260 1.05 21.08 48.92
N ASP A 261 -0.19 21.15 49.40
CA ASP A 261 -1.03 22.21 49.98
C ASP A 261 -0.47 23.40 50.83
N ASP A 262 -1.25 24.49 50.72
CA ASP A 262 -1.75 25.46 51.71
C ASP A 262 -0.93 26.62 52.35
N HIS A 263 -1.65 27.77 52.35
CA HIS A 263 -1.62 28.98 53.20
C HIS A 263 -0.96 30.30 52.75
N GLN A 264 -1.81 31.34 52.87
CA GLN A 264 -1.72 32.79 52.64
C GLN A 264 -0.49 33.50 53.25
N VAL A 265 -0.06 34.63 52.65
CA VAL A 265 -0.23 36.02 53.16
C VAL A 265 0.22 37.08 52.13
N CYS A 266 -0.75 37.90 51.73
CA CYS A 266 -0.77 39.37 51.52
C CYS A 266 0.38 40.14 50.83
N GLY A 267 0.01 40.80 49.72
CA GLY A 267 0.05 42.27 49.66
C GLY A 267 1.04 42.93 48.68
N TYR A 268 0.54 43.43 47.55
CA TYR A 268 0.69 44.84 47.12
C TYR A 268 -0.16 45.09 45.87
N ILE A 269 -1.28 45.81 46.05
CA ILE A 269 -2.13 46.35 44.99
C ILE A 269 -1.65 47.77 44.69
N LYS A 270 -1.35 48.08 43.42
CA LYS A 270 -1.37 49.44 42.89
C LYS A 270 -2.27 49.47 41.65
N HIS A 271 -3.36 50.23 41.78
CA HIS A 271 -4.34 50.51 40.75
C HIS A 271 -3.73 51.13 39.49
N LEU A 272 -3.99 50.52 38.34
CA LEU A 272 -4.23 51.21 37.07
C LEU A 272 -5.48 50.56 36.44
N THR A 273 -6.37 51.42 35.99
CA THR A 273 -7.74 51.16 35.54
C THR A 273 -7.83 50.23 34.33
N PRO A 274 -8.86 49.36 34.22
CA PRO A 274 -9.10 48.59 33.01
C PRO A 274 -9.87 49.45 32.03
N THR A 275 -9.20 50.02 31.04
CA THR A 275 -9.87 50.31 29.76
C THR A 275 -9.98 48.99 29.03
N MET A 276 -11.11 48.32 29.28
CA MET A 276 -11.58 47.18 28.52
C MET A 276 -11.84 47.67 27.09
N HIS A 277 -10.81 47.64 26.23
CA HIS A 277 -11.06 47.53 24.80
C HIS A 277 -11.62 46.13 24.59
N LEU A 278 -12.95 46.05 24.59
CA LEU A 278 -13.69 45.17 23.71
C LEU A 278 -13.12 45.39 22.31
N ILE A 279 -12.07 44.65 21.97
CA ILE A 279 -11.83 44.28 20.59
C ILE A 279 -12.96 43.31 20.31
N SER A 280 -14.08 43.84 19.83
CA SER A 280 -14.97 43.09 18.97
C SER A 280 -14.05 42.39 17.98
N LEU A 281 -13.97 41.06 18.02
CA LEU A 281 -13.46 40.29 16.89
C LEU A 281 -14.49 40.49 15.76
N SER A 282 -14.41 41.67 15.14
CA SER A 282 -15.09 41.99 13.90
C SER A 282 -14.44 41.12 12.86
N SER A 283 -15.16 40.08 12.44
CA SER A 283 -15.22 39.58 11.06
C SER A 283 -14.03 39.97 10.14
N ARG A 284 -12.83 39.45 10.41
CA ARG A 284 -11.62 39.54 9.57
C ARG A 284 -10.75 38.34 9.98
N ASP A 285 -10.52 37.31 9.16
CA ASP A 285 -10.34 37.30 7.72
C ASP A 285 -11.18 36.20 7.05
N LEU A 286 -12.35 36.60 6.55
CA LEU A 286 -13.08 35.83 5.55
C LEU A 286 -12.36 36.04 4.20
N LEU A 287 -11.73 35.00 3.65
CA LEU A 287 -11.21 35.06 2.28
C LEU A 287 -12.33 35.51 1.33
N PRO A 288 -12.17 36.63 0.59
CA PRO A 288 -13.17 37.05 -0.37
C PRO A 288 -13.28 35.99 -1.48
N THR A 289 -14.50 35.82 -2.02
CA THR A 289 -14.75 35.17 -3.31
C THR A 289 -14.05 35.99 -4.41
N ARG A 290 -12.74 35.80 -4.52
CA ARG A 290 -11.91 36.42 -5.54
C ARG A 290 -11.95 35.53 -6.78
N ASN A 291 -12.13 36.17 -7.93
CA ASN A 291 -12.00 35.50 -9.22
C ASN A 291 -10.50 35.31 -9.51
N PHE A 292 -10.10 34.10 -9.89
CA PHE A 292 -8.72 33.77 -10.25
C PHE A 292 -8.68 33.32 -11.71
N SER A 293 -7.63 33.72 -12.43
CA SER A 293 -7.24 33.00 -13.64
C SER A 293 -6.62 31.65 -13.26
N ALA A 294 -6.68 30.65 -14.14
CA ALA A 294 -6.23 29.32 -13.77
C ALA A 294 -4.71 29.24 -13.52
N ASP A 295 -3.89 30.07 -14.16
CA ASP A 295 -2.45 30.19 -13.87
C ASP A 295 -2.18 30.81 -12.48
N GLU A 296 -2.89 31.88 -12.12
CA GLU A 296 -2.82 32.45 -10.76
C GLU A 296 -3.24 31.43 -9.69
N LEU A 297 -4.25 30.62 -10.00
CA LEU A 297 -4.77 29.59 -9.10
C LEU A 297 -3.74 28.48 -8.82
N MET A 298 -2.99 28.06 -9.85
CA MET A 298 -1.94 27.05 -9.68
C MET A 298 -0.84 27.57 -8.75
N GLU A 299 -0.42 28.82 -8.92
CA GLU A 299 0.59 29.43 -8.05
C GLU A 299 0.08 29.60 -6.61
N PHE A 300 -1.19 29.98 -6.46
CA PHE A 300 -1.85 30.06 -5.14
C PHE A 300 -1.82 28.71 -4.41
N TYR A 301 -2.19 27.62 -5.08
CA TYR A 301 -2.24 26.29 -4.47
C TYR A 301 -0.89 25.59 -4.31
N LYS A 302 0.23 26.13 -4.81
CA LYS A 302 1.57 25.56 -4.50
C LYS A 302 1.91 25.59 -3.02
N LYS A 303 1.28 26.50 -2.27
CA LYS A 303 1.41 26.61 -0.80
C LYS A 303 0.41 25.72 -0.04
N ASP A 304 -0.61 25.20 -0.72
CA ASP A 304 -1.67 24.42 -0.10
C ASP A 304 -1.25 22.96 0.13
N LEU A 305 -1.38 22.47 1.36
CA LEU A 305 -0.93 21.12 1.72
C LEU A 305 -1.79 20.00 1.11
N LYS A 306 -3.07 20.27 0.82
CA LYS A 306 -4.03 19.31 0.28
C LYS A 306 -3.92 19.27 -1.25
N LEU A 307 -3.97 20.43 -1.91
CA LEU A 307 -4.06 20.54 -3.37
C LEU A 307 -2.71 20.54 -4.11
N LYS A 308 -1.60 20.94 -3.47
CA LYS A 308 -0.26 20.91 -4.09
C LYS A 308 0.07 19.57 -4.72
N LYS A 309 -0.41 18.47 -4.12
CA LYS A 309 -0.18 17.11 -4.58
C LYS A 309 -0.81 16.79 -5.94
N PHE A 310 -1.79 17.57 -6.40
CA PHE A 310 -2.50 17.34 -7.67
C PHE A 310 -2.11 18.30 -8.79
N LEU A 311 -1.42 19.40 -8.48
CA LEU A 311 -1.09 20.44 -9.47
C LEU A 311 -0.26 19.87 -10.63
N HIS A 312 0.71 19.02 -10.34
CA HIS A 312 1.59 18.39 -11.32
C HIS A 312 0.85 17.59 -12.42
N ILE A 313 -0.43 17.24 -12.22
CA ILE A 313 -1.21 16.47 -13.20
C ILE A 313 -1.46 17.29 -14.47
N ILE A 314 -1.67 18.61 -14.35
CA ILE A 314 -1.95 19.48 -15.49
C ILE A 314 -0.99 20.66 -15.62
N GLU A 315 -0.15 20.96 -14.63
CA GLU A 315 0.74 22.14 -14.62
C GLU A 315 1.64 22.26 -15.86
N GLY A 316 2.11 21.14 -16.41
CA GLY A 316 2.95 21.12 -17.61
C GLY A 316 2.20 21.20 -18.95
N SER A 317 0.87 21.21 -18.93
CA SER A 317 0.05 21.17 -20.14
C SER A 317 -0.16 22.57 -20.74
N PRO A 318 -0.16 22.73 -22.07
CA PRO A 318 -0.50 24.00 -22.72
C PRO A 318 -1.97 24.40 -22.53
N VAL A 319 -2.85 23.44 -22.24
CA VAL A 319 -4.28 23.64 -22.04
C VAL A 319 -4.76 22.98 -20.76
N TYR A 320 -5.68 23.63 -20.05
CA TYR A 320 -6.32 23.09 -18.85
C TYR A 320 -7.77 22.72 -19.14
N PRO A 321 -8.22 21.54 -18.67
CA PRO A 321 -9.59 21.11 -18.88
C PRO A 321 -10.55 21.90 -17.97
N VAL A 322 -11.71 22.27 -18.51
CA VAL A 322 -12.71 23.10 -17.83
C VAL A 322 -14.11 22.68 -18.26
N ILE A 323 -15.07 22.76 -17.34
CA ILE A 323 -16.47 22.46 -17.62
C ILE A 323 -17.30 23.74 -17.45
N TYR A 324 -18.14 24.03 -18.44
CA TYR A 324 -19.05 25.17 -18.43
C TYR A 324 -20.51 24.75 -18.51
N ASP A 325 -21.38 25.60 -17.97
CA ASP A 325 -22.81 25.58 -18.22
C ASP A 325 -23.20 26.41 -19.46
N ARG A 326 -24.51 26.49 -19.74
CA ARG A 326 -25.07 27.27 -20.84
C ARG A 326 -24.74 28.77 -20.74
N LYS A 327 -24.62 29.30 -19.52
CA LYS A 327 -24.30 30.72 -19.25
C LYS A 327 -22.79 31.00 -19.29
N ARG A 328 -21.95 30.01 -19.62
CA ARG A 328 -20.48 30.07 -19.57
C ARG A 328 -19.94 30.30 -18.15
N THR A 329 -20.67 29.84 -17.15
CA THR A 329 -20.21 29.72 -15.77
C THR A 329 -19.32 28.48 -15.64
N VAL A 330 -18.13 28.64 -15.05
CA VAL A 330 -17.22 27.52 -14.80
C VAL A 330 -17.74 26.67 -13.65
N LEU A 331 -17.96 25.39 -13.92
CA LEU A 331 -18.41 24.39 -12.94
C LEU A 331 -17.24 23.76 -12.20
N SER A 332 -16.19 23.39 -12.93
CA SER A 332 -14.99 22.77 -12.36
C SER A 332 -13.76 23.00 -13.24
N LEU A 333 -12.59 22.93 -12.61
CA LEU A 333 -11.28 22.85 -13.26
C LEU A 333 -10.66 21.48 -12.92
N PRO A 334 -11.04 20.39 -13.62
CA PRO A 334 -10.49 19.07 -13.33
C PRO A 334 -8.97 19.02 -13.55
N PRO A 335 -8.21 18.17 -12.84
CA PRO A 335 -8.57 17.40 -11.66
C PRO A 335 -8.39 18.18 -10.33
N ILE A 336 -8.29 19.51 -10.39
CA ILE A 336 -7.81 20.33 -9.27
C ILE A 336 -8.96 20.65 -8.30
N ILE A 337 -9.95 21.42 -8.75
CA ILE A 337 -11.00 21.93 -7.85
C ILE A 337 -12.30 22.26 -8.59
N ASN A 338 -13.41 22.19 -7.87
CA ASN A 338 -14.73 22.60 -8.34
C ASN A 338 -14.95 24.11 -8.11
N GLY A 339 -15.87 24.69 -8.86
CA GLY A 339 -16.32 26.08 -8.69
C GLY A 339 -17.21 26.23 -7.46
N ALA A 340 -17.18 27.42 -6.84
CA ALA A 340 -18.02 27.73 -5.68
C ALA A 340 -19.51 27.90 -6.04
N HIS A 341 -19.83 28.22 -7.30
CA HIS A 341 -21.20 28.49 -7.74
C HIS A 341 -22.10 27.25 -7.66
N SER A 342 -21.57 26.11 -8.09
CA SER A 342 -22.25 24.82 -8.16
C SER A 342 -21.93 23.93 -6.96
N ALA A 343 -21.52 24.50 -5.83
CA ALA A 343 -21.14 23.75 -4.64
C ALA A 343 -22.36 23.03 -4.03
N ILE A 344 -22.23 21.74 -3.78
CA ILE A 344 -23.26 20.97 -3.06
C ILE A 344 -23.32 21.37 -1.59
N THR A 345 -24.53 21.36 -1.02
CA THR A 345 -24.81 21.66 0.39
C THR A 345 -25.85 20.70 0.94
N LEU A 346 -26.09 20.74 2.25
CA LEU A 346 -27.18 19.95 2.89
C LEU A 346 -28.58 20.24 2.32
N LYS A 347 -28.77 21.38 1.65
CA LYS A 347 -30.06 21.76 1.04
C LYS A 347 -30.21 21.28 -0.40
N THR A 348 -29.13 20.85 -1.04
CA THR A 348 -29.11 20.42 -2.44
C THR A 348 -30.05 19.23 -2.63
N LYS A 349 -30.92 19.31 -3.63
CA LYS A 349 -31.87 18.24 -3.97
C LYS A 349 -31.48 17.50 -5.23
N ASN A 350 -30.94 18.19 -6.22
CA ASN A 350 -30.56 17.60 -7.48
C ASN A 350 -29.04 17.68 -7.64
N VAL A 351 -28.39 16.54 -7.79
CA VAL A 351 -26.91 16.47 -7.89
C VAL A 351 -26.54 16.05 -9.30
N PHE A 352 -25.81 16.90 -10.00
CA PHE A 352 -25.14 16.56 -11.25
C PHE A 352 -23.73 16.09 -10.92
N ILE A 353 -23.36 14.91 -11.43
CA ILE A 353 -22.06 14.28 -11.19
C ILE A 353 -21.37 14.13 -12.53
N GLU A 354 -20.13 14.60 -12.62
CA GLU A 354 -19.29 14.42 -13.79
C GLU A 354 -17.92 13.84 -13.43
N CYS A 355 -17.47 12.87 -14.22
CA CYS A 355 -16.17 12.23 -14.06
C CYS A 355 -15.34 12.45 -15.33
N THR A 356 -14.28 13.25 -15.23
CA THR A 356 -13.32 13.46 -16.32
C THR A 356 -12.13 12.51 -16.20
N ALA A 357 -11.67 11.95 -17.31
CA ALA A 357 -10.73 10.84 -17.24
C ALA A 357 -9.78 10.71 -18.44
N THR A 358 -8.65 10.05 -18.17
CA THR A 358 -7.78 9.46 -19.20
C THR A 358 -8.18 8.01 -19.52
N ASP A 359 -8.91 7.36 -18.60
CA ASP A 359 -9.39 5.98 -18.72
C ASP A 359 -10.93 5.95 -18.60
N LEU A 360 -11.62 5.67 -19.71
CA LEU A 360 -13.08 5.64 -19.80
C LEU A 360 -13.70 4.54 -18.93
N THR A 361 -13.09 3.35 -18.90
CA THR A 361 -13.61 2.21 -18.14
C THR A 361 -13.62 2.52 -16.65
N LYS A 362 -12.53 3.09 -16.13
CA LYS A 362 -12.47 3.53 -14.73
C LYS A 362 -13.45 4.66 -14.44
N ALA A 363 -13.63 5.59 -15.38
CA ALA A 363 -14.61 6.68 -15.23
C ALA A 363 -16.04 6.12 -15.08
N ASN A 364 -16.41 5.14 -15.91
CA ASN A 364 -17.70 4.46 -15.81
C ASN A 364 -17.86 3.73 -14.47
N ILE A 365 -16.84 2.99 -14.02
CA ILE A 365 -16.89 2.29 -12.72
C ILE A 365 -17.10 3.31 -11.59
N VAL A 366 -16.31 4.38 -11.56
CA VAL A 366 -16.40 5.43 -10.53
C VAL A 366 -17.77 6.10 -10.52
N LEU A 367 -18.30 6.48 -11.69
CA LEU A 367 -19.62 7.07 -11.82
C LEU A 367 -20.70 6.10 -11.35
N ASN A 368 -20.65 4.84 -11.82
CA ASN A 368 -21.58 3.79 -11.47
C ASN A 368 -21.57 3.53 -9.96
N THR A 369 -20.41 3.44 -9.32
CA THR A 369 -20.29 3.28 -7.86
C THR A 369 -20.96 4.46 -7.14
N MET A 370 -20.65 5.71 -7.50
CA MET A 370 -21.27 6.86 -6.83
C MET A 370 -22.80 6.89 -6.96
N VAL A 371 -23.32 6.70 -8.18
CA VAL A 371 -24.76 6.80 -8.42
C VAL A 371 -25.52 5.62 -7.82
N THR A 372 -24.98 4.40 -7.91
CA THR A 372 -25.64 3.20 -7.35
C THR A 372 -25.73 3.28 -5.83
N MET A 373 -24.68 3.73 -5.13
CA MET A 373 -24.67 3.84 -3.67
C MET A 373 -25.66 4.90 -3.16
N PHE A 374 -25.71 6.08 -3.79
CA PHE A 374 -26.53 7.19 -3.30
C PHE A 374 -27.93 7.28 -3.91
N SER A 375 -28.22 6.52 -4.96
CA SER A 375 -29.57 6.43 -5.54
C SER A 375 -30.63 5.92 -4.55
N MET A 376 -30.24 5.24 -3.47
CA MET A 376 -31.17 4.83 -2.40
C MET A 376 -31.81 6.01 -1.64
N TYR A 377 -31.19 7.19 -1.69
CA TYR A 377 -31.66 8.41 -1.03
C TYR A 377 -32.38 9.39 -1.96
N CYS A 378 -32.54 9.01 -3.23
CA CYS A 378 -33.32 9.78 -4.21
C CYS A 378 -34.83 9.63 -3.96
N GLU A 379 -35.62 10.57 -4.46
CA GLU A 379 -37.09 10.52 -4.38
C GLU A 379 -37.63 9.24 -5.03
N ARG A 380 -37.08 8.87 -6.19
CA ARG A 380 -37.26 7.57 -6.82
C ARG A 380 -36.03 6.72 -6.53
N LYS A 381 -36.18 5.79 -5.59
CA LYS A 381 -35.08 4.95 -5.12
C LYS A 381 -34.50 4.10 -6.25
N PHE A 382 -33.17 4.03 -6.31
CA PHE A 382 -32.40 3.24 -7.29
C PHE A 382 -32.61 3.64 -8.75
N GLU A 383 -33.21 4.81 -9.02
CA GLU A 383 -33.35 5.38 -10.34
C GLU A 383 -32.33 6.52 -10.55
N VAL A 384 -31.63 6.52 -11.68
CA VAL A 384 -30.62 7.54 -12.04
C VAL A 384 -31.01 8.23 -13.34
N GLU A 385 -30.94 9.56 -13.37
CA GLU A 385 -31.25 10.33 -14.58
C GLU A 385 -30.04 10.33 -15.54
N PRO A 386 -30.24 9.93 -16.82
CA PRO A 386 -29.17 9.87 -17.79
C PRO A 386 -28.82 11.23 -18.41
N VAL A 387 -27.59 11.32 -18.92
CA VAL A 387 -27.03 12.48 -19.64
C VAL A 387 -26.48 12.01 -20.98
N GLU A 388 -26.80 12.74 -22.05
CA GLU A 388 -26.26 12.49 -23.39
C GLU A 388 -24.87 13.14 -23.49
N VAL A 389 -23.81 12.34 -23.64
CA VAL A 389 -22.46 12.82 -23.91
C VAL A 389 -22.22 12.78 -25.42
N THR A 390 -21.88 13.93 -26.00
CA THR A 390 -21.68 14.10 -27.44
C THR A 390 -20.30 14.68 -27.72
N TYR A 391 -19.55 14.02 -28.61
CA TYR A 391 -18.24 14.45 -29.07
C TYR A 391 -18.36 15.20 -30.39
N THR A 392 -17.42 16.09 -30.64
CA THR A 392 -17.37 16.91 -31.88
C THR A 392 -17.17 16.11 -33.17
N ASP A 393 -16.73 14.86 -33.07
CA ASP A 393 -16.62 13.92 -34.19
C ASP A 393 -17.94 13.20 -34.53
N GLY A 394 -19.03 13.53 -33.83
CA GLY A 394 -20.36 12.95 -34.02
C GLY A 394 -20.63 11.70 -33.19
N ARG A 395 -19.68 11.21 -32.39
CA ARG A 395 -19.94 10.12 -31.43
C ARG A 395 -20.83 10.61 -30.29
N SER A 396 -21.86 9.85 -29.96
CA SER A 396 -22.74 10.12 -28.81
C SER A 396 -23.03 8.85 -28.03
N TYR A 397 -23.03 8.91 -26.71
CA TYR A 397 -23.52 7.84 -25.85
C TYR A 397 -24.31 8.40 -24.67
N VAL A 398 -25.11 7.53 -24.06
CA VAL A 398 -25.89 7.85 -22.86
C VAL A 398 -25.13 7.35 -21.65
N SER A 399 -25.00 8.20 -20.62
CA SER A 399 -24.31 7.91 -19.37
C SER A 399 -25.27 8.16 -18.20
N PRO A 400 -25.25 7.35 -17.12
CA PRO A 400 -24.40 6.17 -16.91
C PRO A 400 -24.95 4.91 -17.61
N ASP A 401 -24.08 3.95 -17.89
CA ASP A 401 -24.48 2.59 -18.29
C ASP A 401 -24.60 1.70 -17.05
N LEU A 402 -25.85 1.41 -16.66
CA LEU A 402 -26.19 0.53 -15.53
C LEU A 402 -26.68 -0.84 -16.00
N SER A 403 -26.37 -1.24 -17.23
CA SER A 403 -26.75 -2.56 -17.74
C SER A 403 -26.09 -3.70 -16.95
N LEU A 404 -26.81 -4.81 -16.83
CA LEU A 404 -26.30 -6.02 -16.17
C LEU A 404 -25.38 -6.77 -17.12
N TYR A 405 -24.15 -7.03 -16.69
CA TYR A 405 -23.25 -7.91 -17.43
C TYR A 405 -23.68 -9.36 -17.25
N GLN A 406 -23.91 -10.08 -18.35
CA GLN A 406 -24.32 -11.48 -18.32
C GLN A 406 -23.13 -12.38 -18.59
N MET A 407 -22.97 -13.41 -17.76
CA MET A 407 -21.90 -14.40 -17.90
C MET A 407 -22.47 -15.81 -17.70
N GLU A 408 -22.11 -16.73 -18.58
CA GLU A 408 -22.42 -18.16 -18.41
C GLU A 408 -21.30 -18.88 -17.67
N VAL A 409 -21.65 -19.60 -16.60
CA VAL A 409 -20.70 -20.35 -15.78
C VAL A 409 -21.17 -21.79 -15.58
N PRO A 410 -20.39 -22.80 -16.01
CA PRO A 410 -20.70 -24.21 -15.72
C PRO A 410 -20.61 -24.50 -14.22
N ILE A 411 -21.58 -25.25 -13.68
CA ILE A 411 -21.60 -25.63 -12.25
C ILE A 411 -20.42 -26.55 -11.92
N SER A 412 -20.02 -27.39 -12.88
CA SER A 412 -18.86 -28.26 -12.80
C SER A 412 -17.55 -27.49 -12.61
N TYR A 413 -17.43 -26.30 -13.19
CA TYR A 413 -16.26 -25.43 -13.03
C TYR A 413 -16.15 -24.92 -11.59
N ILE A 414 -17.24 -24.37 -11.05
CA ILE A 414 -17.31 -23.84 -9.68
C ILE A 414 -16.95 -24.93 -8.66
N THR A 415 -17.66 -26.06 -8.71
CA THR A 415 -17.47 -27.18 -7.77
C THR A 415 -16.06 -27.78 -7.83
N LYS A 416 -15.50 -27.95 -9.02
CA LYS A 416 -14.13 -28.46 -9.19
C LYS A 416 -13.08 -27.50 -8.65
N LEU A 417 -13.26 -26.20 -8.84
CA LEU A 417 -12.30 -25.19 -8.40
C LEU A 417 -12.31 -25.02 -6.88
N ILE A 418 -13.50 -24.98 -6.27
CA ILE A 418 -13.67 -24.86 -4.80
C ILE A 418 -13.30 -26.18 -4.09
N GLY A 419 -13.48 -27.33 -4.76
CA GLY A 419 -13.23 -28.65 -4.18
C GLY A 419 -14.38 -29.17 -3.33
N VAL A 420 -15.59 -28.62 -3.50
CA VAL A 420 -16.81 -29.03 -2.79
C VAL A 420 -17.90 -29.40 -3.78
N SER A 421 -18.59 -30.51 -3.52
CA SER A 421 -19.76 -30.91 -4.31
C SER A 421 -21.00 -30.17 -3.82
N LEU A 422 -21.46 -29.18 -4.58
CA LEU A 422 -22.63 -28.37 -4.25
C LEU A 422 -23.77 -28.60 -5.25
N PRO A 423 -25.01 -28.87 -4.78
CA PRO A 423 -26.19 -28.84 -5.63
C PRO A 423 -26.41 -27.46 -6.29
N ALA A 424 -27.07 -27.45 -7.44
CA ALA A 424 -27.35 -26.23 -8.19
C ALA A 424 -28.19 -25.20 -7.38
N HIS A 425 -29.24 -25.65 -6.69
CA HIS A 425 -30.09 -24.76 -5.89
C HIS A 425 -29.32 -24.08 -4.75
N GLU A 426 -28.39 -24.80 -4.13
CA GLU A 426 -27.54 -24.27 -3.06
C GLU A 426 -26.52 -23.28 -3.61
N SER A 427 -25.85 -23.63 -4.71
CA SER A 427 -24.90 -22.72 -5.39
C SER A 427 -25.57 -21.40 -5.79
N ALA A 428 -26.79 -21.45 -6.33
CA ALA A 428 -27.56 -20.26 -6.67
C ALA A 428 -27.91 -19.43 -5.42
N ARG A 429 -28.27 -20.06 -4.30
CA ARG A 429 -28.52 -19.37 -3.03
C ARG A 429 -27.29 -18.62 -2.52
N LEU A 430 -26.11 -19.26 -2.60
CA LEU A 430 -24.84 -18.66 -2.19
C LEU A 430 -24.46 -17.47 -3.09
N LEU A 431 -24.64 -17.58 -4.40
CA LEU A 431 -24.42 -16.48 -5.34
C LEU A 431 -25.33 -15.29 -5.07
N ASN A 432 -26.62 -15.54 -4.78
CA ASN A 432 -27.56 -14.47 -4.43
C ASN A 432 -27.16 -13.74 -3.13
N LYS A 433 -26.60 -14.45 -2.13
CA LYS A 433 -26.05 -13.80 -0.92
C LYS A 433 -24.91 -12.82 -1.23
N MET A 434 -24.15 -13.09 -2.29
CA MET A 434 -23.07 -12.22 -2.79
C MET A 434 -23.56 -11.23 -3.86
N GLN A 435 -24.87 -11.02 -3.96
CA GLN A 435 -25.51 -10.09 -4.90
C GLN A 435 -25.31 -10.46 -6.38
N LEU A 436 -24.93 -11.71 -6.69
CA LEU A 436 -24.82 -12.24 -8.03
C LEU A 436 -26.08 -13.03 -8.37
N HIS A 437 -27.00 -12.43 -9.12
CA HIS A 437 -28.26 -13.08 -9.45
C HIS A 437 -28.03 -14.21 -10.45
N ALA A 438 -28.15 -15.46 -9.99
CA ALA A 438 -27.93 -16.66 -10.78
C ALA A 438 -29.25 -17.28 -11.25
N LYS A 439 -29.42 -17.45 -12.56
CA LYS A 439 -30.51 -18.26 -13.15
C LYS A 439 -29.96 -19.57 -13.66
N HIS A 440 -30.60 -20.67 -13.32
CA HIS A 440 -30.24 -21.99 -13.84
C HIS A 440 -30.48 -22.04 -15.35
N SER A 441 -29.47 -22.46 -16.11
CA SER A 441 -29.50 -22.61 -17.56
C SER A 441 -28.85 -23.93 -17.98
N ILE A 442 -29.20 -24.42 -19.17
CA ILE A 442 -28.53 -25.56 -19.79
C ILE A 442 -27.60 -24.99 -20.85
N SER A 443 -26.30 -25.30 -20.75
CA SER A 443 -25.30 -24.85 -21.71
C SER A 443 -25.48 -25.53 -23.08
N GLU A 444 -24.85 -24.99 -24.12
CA GLU A 444 -24.83 -25.59 -25.47
C GLU A 444 -24.33 -27.05 -25.51
N LYS A 445 -23.55 -27.45 -24.50
CA LYS A 445 -23.02 -28.81 -24.34
C LYS A 445 -23.93 -29.73 -23.51
N ASN A 446 -25.16 -29.30 -23.22
CA ASN A 446 -26.12 -30.01 -22.39
C ASN A 446 -25.67 -30.22 -20.93
N GLU A 447 -24.73 -29.39 -20.45
CA GLU A 447 -24.28 -29.38 -19.06
C GLU A 447 -25.03 -28.32 -18.24
N ALA A 448 -25.28 -28.60 -16.97
CA ALA A 448 -25.90 -27.66 -16.04
C ALA A 448 -24.99 -26.43 -15.81
N SER A 449 -25.55 -25.25 -16.01
CA SER A 449 -24.85 -23.96 -15.97
C SER A 449 -25.69 -22.91 -15.26
N PHE A 450 -25.06 -21.79 -14.91
CA PHE A 450 -25.75 -20.60 -14.49
C PHE A 450 -25.54 -19.48 -15.51
N THR A 451 -26.62 -18.78 -15.83
CA THR A 451 -26.55 -17.42 -16.37
C THR A 451 -26.49 -16.46 -15.18
N ILE A 452 -25.32 -15.86 -14.97
CA ILE A 452 -25.05 -14.91 -13.89
C ILE A 452 -25.29 -13.49 -14.40
N SER A 453 -26.18 -12.77 -13.73
CA SER A 453 -26.39 -11.34 -13.96
C SER A 453 -25.56 -10.55 -12.93
N VAL A 454 -24.44 -10.00 -13.39
CA VAL A 454 -23.52 -9.21 -12.57
C VAL A 454 -24.03 -7.76 -12.52
N PRO A 455 -24.28 -7.21 -11.31
CA PRO A 455 -24.73 -5.84 -11.16
C PRO A 455 -23.62 -4.82 -11.46
N PRO A 456 -23.96 -3.58 -11.85
CA PRO A 456 -22.97 -2.53 -12.13
C PRO A 456 -22.12 -2.12 -10.91
N THR A 457 -22.51 -2.54 -9.70
CA THR A 457 -21.74 -2.37 -8.47
C THR A 457 -20.53 -3.31 -8.38
N ARG A 458 -20.57 -4.47 -9.06
CA ARG A 458 -19.57 -5.54 -8.99
C ARG A 458 -18.64 -5.52 -10.20
N SER A 459 -17.84 -4.46 -10.31
CA SER A 459 -16.85 -4.31 -11.39
C SER A 459 -15.65 -5.27 -11.28
N ASP A 460 -15.52 -5.96 -10.15
CA ASP A 460 -14.49 -6.97 -9.87
C ASP A 460 -14.73 -8.31 -10.57
N ILE A 461 -15.99 -8.60 -10.96
CA ILE A 461 -16.35 -9.86 -11.61
C ILE A 461 -16.05 -9.78 -13.10
N LEU A 462 -14.92 -10.36 -13.52
CA LEU A 462 -14.44 -10.34 -14.91
C LEU A 462 -14.33 -11.74 -15.51
N HIS A 463 -14.27 -12.77 -14.67
CA HIS A 463 -14.06 -14.16 -15.07
C HIS A 463 -14.88 -15.15 -14.21
N PRO A 464 -15.22 -16.35 -14.73
CA PRO A 464 -15.91 -17.38 -13.94
C PRO A 464 -15.24 -17.79 -12.62
N CYS A 465 -13.95 -17.51 -12.44
CA CYS A 465 -13.25 -17.78 -11.17
C CYS A 465 -13.68 -16.81 -10.06
N ASP A 466 -14.06 -15.57 -10.40
CA ASP A 466 -14.51 -14.57 -9.43
C ASP A 466 -15.89 -14.97 -8.87
N VAL A 467 -16.73 -15.57 -9.73
CA VAL A 467 -18.00 -16.20 -9.33
C VAL A 467 -17.75 -17.38 -8.38
N ALA A 468 -16.70 -18.19 -8.63
CA ALA A 468 -16.34 -19.29 -7.74
C ALA A 468 -15.74 -18.79 -6.40
N GLU A 469 -14.99 -17.68 -6.39
CA GLU A 469 -14.52 -17.01 -5.17
C GLU A 469 -15.72 -16.61 -4.29
N ASP A 470 -16.72 -15.95 -4.87
CA ASP A 470 -17.93 -15.53 -4.15
C ASP A 470 -18.74 -16.71 -3.59
N VAL A 471 -18.85 -17.82 -4.34
CA VAL A 471 -19.48 -19.05 -3.83
C VAL A 471 -18.70 -19.59 -2.65
N ALA A 472 -17.37 -19.61 -2.71
CA ALA A 472 -16.54 -20.11 -1.62
C ALA A 472 -16.62 -19.21 -0.37
N ILE A 473 -16.68 -17.88 -0.54
CA ILE A 473 -16.90 -16.93 0.57
C ILE A 473 -18.24 -17.21 1.23
N ALA A 474 -19.32 -17.25 0.44
CA ALA A 474 -20.66 -17.49 0.98
C ALA A 474 -20.86 -18.90 1.56
N TYR A 475 -20.10 -19.88 1.07
CA TYR A 475 -20.05 -21.23 1.65
C TYR A 475 -19.30 -21.24 3.00
N GLY A 476 -18.27 -20.42 3.13
CA GLY A 476 -17.38 -20.36 4.29
C GLY A 476 -16.09 -21.16 4.06
N TYR A 477 -14.96 -20.48 3.98
CA TYR A 477 -13.65 -21.13 3.71
C TYR A 477 -13.27 -22.21 4.72
N ASN A 478 -13.70 -22.06 5.98
CA ASN A 478 -13.40 -23.03 7.04
C ASN A 478 -14.15 -24.36 6.87
N GLU A 479 -15.24 -24.37 6.09
CA GLU A 479 -16.03 -25.57 5.80
C GLU A 479 -15.47 -26.37 4.61
N ILE A 480 -14.52 -25.78 3.86
CA ILE A 480 -13.89 -26.45 2.72
C ILE A 480 -12.91 -27.53 3.24
N PRO A 481 -13.05 -28.80 2.83
CA PRO A 481 -12.15 -29.88 3.26
C PRO A 481 -10.69 -29.61 2.85
N LYS A 482 -9.76 -29.75 3.81
CA LYS A 482 -8.33 -29.63 3.53
C LYS A 482 -7.83 -30.85 2.77
N ILE A 483 -7.12 -30.61 1.66
CA ILE A 483 -6.46 -31.65 0.85
C ILE A 483 -4.94 -31.47 1.00
N THR A 484 -4.22 -32.56 1.24
CA THR A 484 -2.75 -32.55 1.28
C THR A 484 -2.18 -32.92 -0.10
N PHE A 485 -1.26 -32.09 -0.59
CA PHE A 485 -0.52 -32.35 -1.83
C PHE A 485 0.77 -33.13 -1.54
N PRO A 486 1.30 -33.90 -2.50
CA PRO A 486 2.56 -34.62 -2.35
C PRO A 486 3.77 -33.67 -2.21
N SER A 487 4.75 -34.07 -1.41
CA SER A 487 5.98 -33.30 -1.14
C SER A 487 6.88 -33.17 -2.37
N VAL A 488 7.49 -32.00 -2.54
CA VAL A 488 8.40 -31.66 -3.65
C VAL A 488 9.86 -31.91 -3.24
N LYS A 489 10.74 -32.25 -4.19
CA LYS A 489 12.18 -32.49 -3.93
C LYS A 489 12.91 -31.16 -3.63
N PRO A 490 13.83 -31.13 -2.64
CA PRO A 490 14.61 -29.93 -2.35
C PRO A 490 15.64 -29.65 -3.45
N GLN A 491 15.93 -28.37 -3.69
CA GLN A 491 16.99 -27.94 -4.59
C GLN A 491 18.37 -28.31 -4.02
N LEU A 492 19.25 -28.84 -4.88
CA LEU A 492 20.57 -29.33 -4.48
C LEU A 492 21.43 -28.26 -3.78
N LEU A 493 21.45 -27.03 -4.31
CA LEU A 493 22.22 -25.92 -3.75
C LEU A 493 21.78 -25.55 -2.33
N ASN A 494 20.48 -25.55 -2.05
CA ASN A 494 19.96 -25.25 -0.71
C ASN A 494 20.31 -26.37 0.27
N LYS A 495 20.10 -27.63 -0.14
CA LYS A 495 20.51 -28.79 0.67
C LYS A 495 22.01 -28.76 0.99
N PHE A 496 22.84 -28.40 0.01
CA PHE A 496 24.28 -28.27 0.20
C PHE A 496 24.64 -27.11 1.14
N SER A 497 23.97 -25.97 1.01
CA SER A 497 24.13 -24.81 1.90
C SER A 497 23.79 -25.17 3.35
N ASP A 498 22.71 -25.93 3.58
CA ASP A 498 22.28 -26.34 4.92
C ASP A 498 23.30 -27.28 5.58
N LEU A 499 23.86 -28.23 4.82
CA LEU A 499 24.92 -29.11 5.31
C LEU A 499 26.19 -28.32 5.68
N ILE A 500 26.55 -27.30 4.90
CA ILE A 500 27.67 -26.41 5.22
C ILE A 500 27.39 -25.62 6.51
N ARG A 501 26.16 -25.11 6.70
CA ARG A 501 25.78 -24.39 7.92
C ARG A 501 25.91 -25.26 9.15
N GLU A 502 25.40 -26.49 9.10
CA GLU A 502 25.49 -27.47 10.19
C GLU A 502 26.96 -27.77 10.56
N GLU A 503 27.82 -27.94 9.56
CA GLU A 503 29.23 -28.21 9.79
C GLU A 503 29.94 -27.02 10.47
N ILE A 504 29.73 -25.81 9.98
CA ILE A 504 30.39 -24.61 10.52
C ILE A 504 29.88 -24.27 11.93
N ALA A 505 28.58 -24.49 12.18
CA ALA A 505 28.01 -24.38 13.51
C ALA A 505 28.65 -25.38 14.49
N THR A 506 28.96 -26.60 14.03
CA THR A 506 29.63 -27.64 14.84
C THR A 506 31.07 -27.24 15.22
N VAL A 507 31.75 -26.45 14.37
CA VAL A 507 33.08 -25.85 14.66
C VAL A 507 32.97 -24.65 15.63
N GLY A 508 31.76 -24.29 16.05
CA GLY A 508 31.47 -23.27 17.05
C GLY A 508 31.48 -21.85 16.50
N TYR A 509 31.15 -21.67 15.23
CA TYR A 509 30.81 -20.36 14.66
C TYR A 509 29.29 -20.13 14.78
N THR A 510 28.89 -18.88 14.96
CA THR A 510 27.48 -18.47 15.04
C THR A 510 27.04 -17.87 13.71
N GLU A 511 25.93 -18.35 13.15
CA GLU A 511 25.40 -17.80 11.90
C GLU A 511 24.83 -16.39 12.12
N VAL A 512 25.08 -15.49 11.19
CA VAL A 512 24.52 -14.14 11.16
C VAL A 512 23.71 -13.94 9.88
N LEU A 513 22.72 -13.05 9.95
CA LEU A 513 21.87 -12.69 8.82
C LEU A 513 22.05 -11.20 8.53
N THR A 514 22.80 -10.88 7.48
CA THR A 514 23.11 -9.49 7.14
C THR A 514 22.21 -8.97 6.03
N TRP A 515 22.12 -7.63 5.92
CA TRP A 515 21.34 -7.00 4.85
C TRP A 515 21.95 -7.31 3.48
N ILE A 516 21.08 -7.58 2.51
CA ILE A 516 21.46 -7.76 1.10
C ILE A 516 21.79 -6.40 0.45
N LEU A 517 21.12 -5.33 0.89
CA LEU A 517 21.37 -3.97 0.42
C LEU A 517 22.39 -3.28 1.32
N CYS A 518 23.26 -2.51 0.70
CA CYS A 518 24.32 -1.75 1.35
C CYS A 518 24.60 -0.45 0.58
N SER A 519 25.42 0.42 1.16
CA SER A 519 25.94 1.59 0.46
C SER A 519 27.05 1.20 -0.52
N SER A 520 27.22 2.00 -1.58
CA SER A 520 28.32 1.76 -2.54
C SER A 520 29.69 1.79 -1.86
N LYS A 521 29.85 2.65 -0.85
CA LYS A 521 31.12 2.83 -0.11
C LYS A 521 31.52 1.58 0.68
N GLU A 522 30.55 0.87 1.25
CA GLU A 522 30.79 -0.31 2.09
C GLU A 522 31.39 -1.49 1.31
N ILE A 523 31.05 -1.65 0.03
CA ILE A 523 31.60 -2.72 -0.83
C ILE A 523 32.87 -2.29 -1.59
N SER A 524 33.22 -1.00 -1.56
CA SER A 524 34.33 -0.41 -2.31
C SER A 524 35.36 0.24 -1.37
N THR A 525 35.28 1.56 -1.21
CA THR A 525 36.25 2.39 -0.48
C THR A 525 36.50 1.94 0.96
N MET A 526 35.48 1.48 1.68
CA MET A 526 35.63 1.00 3.06
C MET A 526 36.42 -0.32 3.14
N LEU A 527 36.46 -1.09 2.06
CA LEU A 527 37.28 -2.30 1.90
C LEU A 527 38.64 -2.01 1.24
N ASN A 528 39.02 -0.73 1.07
CA ASN A 528 40.19 -0.30 0.29
C ASN A 528 40.15 -0.73 -1.19
N ARG A 529 38.95 -0.98 -1.74
CA ARG A 529 38.76 -1.33 -3.15
C ARG A 529 38.33 -0.10 -3.95
N GLU A 530 38.56 -0.15 -5.26
CA GLU A 530 37.93 0.78 -6.19
C GLU A 530 36.41 0.50 -6.27
N GLU A 531 35.65 1.43 -6.84
CA GLU A 531 34.21 1.24 -7.04
C GLU A 531 33.94 -0.01 -7.89
N ASP A 532 33.05 -0.87 -7.37
CA ASP A 532 32.71 -2.13 -8.02
C ASP A 532 31.75 -1.89 -9.17
N LYS A 533 32.28 -1.89 -10.39
CA LYS A 533 31.51 -1.72 -11.63
C LYS A 533 30.53 -2.87 -11.89
N ASN A 534 30.68 -4.00 -11.18
CA ASN A 534 29.79 -5.16 -11.32
C ASN A 534 28.66 -5.14 -10.29
N ALA A 535 28.59 -4.14 -9.41
CA ALA A 535 27.51 -4.02 -8.43
C ALA A 535 26.19 -3.57 -9.07
N VAL A 536 25.08 -4.16 -8.63
CA VAL A 536 23.74 -3.76 -9.04
C VAL A 536 23.29 -2.55 -8.23
N ILE A 537 22.96 -1.45 -8.92
CA ILE A 537 22.57 -0.17 -8.31
C ILE A 537 21.04 -0.07 -8.26
N ASN A 538 20.51 0.33 -7.10
CA ASN A 538 19.10 0.63 -6.92
C ASN A 538 18.75 2.00 -7.51
N GLY A 539 17.72 2.08 -8.36
CA GLY A 539 17.38 3.31 -9.09
C GLY A 539 16.80 4.43 -8.22
N ASN A 540 16.08 4.09 -7.13
CA ASN A 540 15.47 5.06 -6.22
C ASN A 540 15.61 4.62 -4.75
N PRO A 541 16.83 4.64 -4.20
CA PRO A 541 17.09 4.20 -2.84
C PRO A 541 16.45 5.16 -1.83
N ARG A 542 15.83 4.62 -0.77
CA ARG A 542 15.20 5.43 0.30
C ARG A 542 16.24 6.05 1.24
N SER A 543 17.39 5.40 1.40
CA SER A 543 18.52 5.85 2.23
C SER A 543 19.83 5.43 1.57
N ALA A 544 20.94 6.05 2.00
CA ALA A 544 22.29 5.74 1.51
C ALA A 544 22.71 4.29 1.80
N ASP A 545 22.16 3.67 2.84
CA ASP A 545 22.44 2.28 3.19
C ASP A 545 21.84 1.27 2.21
N PHE A 546 21.01 1.71 1.24
CA PHE A 546 20.30 0.85 0.29
C PHE A 546 20.58 1.19 -1.18
N GLU A 547 21.76 1.75 -1.46
CA GLU A 547 22.20 2.17 -2.80
C GLU A 547 22.49 1.00 -3.74
N VAL A 548 23.12 -0.06 -3.24
CA VAL A 548 23.57 -1.19 -4.05
C VAL A 548 23.25 -2.53 -3.40
N VAL A 549 23.20 -3.58 -4.23
CA VAL A 549 23.14 -4.96 -3.77
C VAL A 549 24.56 -5.45 -3.46
N ARG A 550 24.74 -6.16 -2.33
CA ARG A 550 26.05 -6.65 -1.89
C ARG A 550 26.71 -7.57 -2.93
N THR A 551 27.99 -7.33 -3.20
CA THR A 551 28.85 -8.18 -4.07
C THR A 551 29.75 -9.14 -3.27
N THR A 552 29.79 -8.94 -1.95
CA THR A 552 30.53 -9.71 -0.94
C THR A 552 29.75 -9.69 0.38
N LEU A 553 29.93 -10.73 1.20
CA LEU A 553 29.34 -10.83 2.54
C LEU A 553 30.16 -10.07 3.59
N MET A 554 31.39 -9.67 3.26
CA MET A 554 32.35 -9.05 4.18
C MET A 554 31.80 -7.79 4.89
N PRO A 555 31.17 -6.80 4.21
CA PRO A 555 30.70 -5.59 4.89
C PRO A 555 29.62 -5.86 5.94
N GLY A 556 28.67 -6.76 5.63
CA GLY A 556 27.62 -7.14 6.57
C GLY A 556 28.18 -7.79 7.82
N ILE A 557 29.14 -8.70 7.65
CA ILE A 557 29.81 -9.40 8.75
C ILE A 557 30.66 -8.43 9.57
N LEU A 558 31.46 -7.56 8.94
CA LEU A 558 32.26 -6.54 9.64
C LEU A 558 31.38 -5.57 10.42
N LYS A 559 30.26 -5.09 9.86
CA LYS A 559 29.30 -4.27 10.61
C LYS A 559 28.74 -5.00 11.83
N THR A 560 28.46 -6.30 11.68
CA THR A 560 27.95 -7.10 12.81
C THR A 560 28.98 -7.13 13.94
N VAL A 561 30.26 -7.29 13.62
CA VAL A 561 31.35 -7.19 14.61
C VAL A 561 31.44 -5.79 15.21
N GLY A 562 31.42 -4.74 14.39
CA GLY A 562 31.51 -3.35 14.86
C GLY A 562 30.42 -2.97 15.86
N HIS A 563 29.18 -3.44 15.63
CA HIS A 563 28.05 -3.25 16.57
C HIS A 563 28.14 -4.13 17.83
N ASN A 564 28.94 -5.19 17.81
CA ASN A 564 29.11 -6.14 18.90
C ASN A 564 30.55 -6.15 19.47
N LYS A 565 31.29 -5.05 19.34
CA LYS A 565 32.69 -4.95 19.78
C LYS A 565 32.91 -5.19 21.28
N ASP A 566 31.88 -4.98 22.10
CA ASP A 566 31.88 -5.22 23.54
C ASP A 566 31.53 -6.68 23.91
N HIS A 567 31.16 -7.50 22.92
CA HIS A 567 30.84 -8.91 23.14
C HIS A 567 32.09 -9.69 23.61
N PRO A 568 31.94 -10.70 24.49
CA PRO A 568 33.04 -11.58 24.86
C PRO A 568 33.77 -12.14 23.63
N LYS A 569 35.09 -11.98 23.66
CA LYS A 569 36.00 -12.47 22.63
C LYS A 569 36.41 -13.93 22.93
N PRO A 570 36.72 -14.75 21.92
CA PRO A 570 36.69 -14.43 20.49
C PRO A 570 35.27 -14.43 19.90
N ILE A 571 35.01 -13.51 18.97
CA ILE A 571 33.79 -13.48 18.16
C ILE A 571 34.04 -14.34 16.91
N LYS A 572 33.25 -15.41 16.75
CA LYS A 572 33.30 -16.33 15.60
C LYS A 572 31.94 -16.35 14.91
N ILE A 573 31.84 -15.70 13.76
CA ILE A 573 30.57 -15.58 13.04
C ILE A 573 30.71 -15.98 11.58
N PHE A 574 29.64 -16.46 10.98
CA PHE A 574 29.62 -16.85 9.57
C PHE A 574 28.26 -16.56 8.93
N GLU A 575 28.22 -16.51 7.60
CA GLU A 575 26.99 -16.41 6.82
C GLU A 575 27.13 -17.25 5.55
N VAL A 576 26.08 -17.99 5.21
CA VAL A 576 25.91 -18.58 3.87
C VAL A 576 24.77 -17.85 3.18
N GLY A 577 25.09 -17.03 2.17
CA GLY A 577 24.13 -16.13 1.57
C GLY A 577 24.46 -15.75 0.13
N ASP A 578 23.48 -15.18 -0.55
CA ASP A 578 23.67 -14.69 -1.92
C ASP A 578 24.39 -13.35 -1.95
N VAL A 579 25.25 -13.21 -2.94
CA VAL A 579 25.71 -11.93 -3.47
C VAL A 579 25.21 -11.77 -4.90
N VAL A 580 25.09 -10.54 -5.38
CA VAL A 580 24.58 -10.27 -6.73
C VAL A 580 25.63 -9.53 -7.54
N LEU A 581 25.89 -10.01 -8.76
CA LEU A 581 26.80 -9.39 -9.72
C LEU A 581 26.07 -9.17 -11.04
N LEU A 582 26.44 -8.11 -11.76
CA LEU A 582 26.02 -7.90 -13.14
C LEU A 582 26.51 -9.07 -14.02
N ASP A 583 25.60 -9.62 -14.81
CA ASP A 583 25.85 -10.69 -15.75
C ASP A 583 24.98 -10.50 -17.00
N GLU A 584 25.58 -9.93 -18.05
CA GLU A 584 24.92 -9.66 -19.34
C GLU A 584 24.43 -10.94 -20.04
N LYS A 585 24.89 -12.13 -19.61
CA LYS A 585 24.43 -13.41 -20.17
C LYS A 585 23.10 -13.87 -19.59
N LYS A 586 22.65 -13.26 -18.49
CA LYS A 586 21.35 -13.54 -17.86
C LYS A 586 20.29 -12.61 -18.42
N ASP A 587 19.07 -13.11 -18.50
CA ASP A 587 17.89 -12.39 -18.97
C ASP A 587 17.60 -11.10 -18.16
N VAL A 588 17.83 -11.13 -16.85
CA VAL A 588 17.67 -9.98 -15.96
C VAL A 588 18.91 -9.08 -15.87
N GLY A 589 20.01 -9.44 -16.56
CA GLY A 589 21.27 -8.68 -16.54
C GLY A 589 22.11 -8.81 -15.26
N ALA A 590 21.71 -9.69 -14.34
CA ALA A 590 22.40 -9.96 -13.08
C ALA A 590 22.30 -11.44 -12.69
N SER A 591 23.19 -11.89 -11.82
CA SER A 591 23.23 -13.26 -11.31
C SER A 591 23.48 -13.28 -9.81
N ASN A 592 22.82 -14.23 -9.12
CA ASN A 592 23.11 -14.53 -7.72
C ASN A 592 24.23 -15.57 -7.67
N LEU A 593 25.13 -15.42 -6.69
CA LEU A 593 26.14 -16.40 -6.34
C LEU A 593 26.06 -16.69 -4.84
N ARG A 594 25.89 -17.97 -4.49
CA ARG A 594 25.88 -18.44 -3.11
C ARG A 594 27.31 -18.49 -2.57
N LYS A 595 27.58 -17.63 -1.60
CA LYS A 595 28.87 -17.58 -0.92
C LYS A 595 28.74 -18.02 0.53
N LEU A 596 29.80 -18.63 1.03
CA LEU A 596 30.07 -18.79 2.45
C LEU A 596 31.11 -17.75 2.86
N ALA A 597 30.84 -17.04 3.94
CA ALA A 597 31.84 -16.20 4.59
C ALA A 597 31.92 -16.48 6.08
N ALA A 598 33.11 -16.38 6.66
CA ALA A 598 33.33 -16.55 8.09
C ALA A 598 34.41 -15.59 8.60
N LEU A 599 34.26 -15.16 9.84
CA LEU A 599 35.15 -14.21 10.50
C LEU A 599 35.50 -14.68 11.92
N HIS A 600 36.77 -14.55 12.27
CA HIS A 600 37.28 -14.67 13.62
C HIS A 600 37.84 -13.32 14.09
N CYS A 601 37.39 -12.84 15.23
CA CYS A 601 37.85 -11.60 15.86
C CYS A 601 38.22 -11.83 17.33
N GLY A 602 39.40 -11.41 17.76
CA GLY A 602 39.85 -11.58 19.13
C GLY A 602 41.16 -10.84 19.42
N SER A 603 41.78 -11.12 20.58
CA SER A 603 43.05 -10.48 20.96
C SER A 603 44.19 -10.79 19.97
N THR A 604 44.09 -11.92 19.27
CA THR A 604 44.94 -12.29 18.13
C THR A 604 44.07 -12.43 16.88
N SER A 605 44.68 -12.26 15.70
CA SER A 605 43.97 -12.32 14.41
C SER A 605 43.27 -13.66 14.15
N GLY A 606 43.78 -14.76 14.69
CA GLY A 606 43.25 -16.11 14.45
C GLY A 606 43.38 -16.57 12.99
N PHE A 607 44.44 -16.15 12.30
CA PHE A 607 44.68 -16.52 10.89
C PHE A 607 44.73 -18.04 10.71
N GLU A 608 45.41 -18.74 11.62
CA GLU A 608 45.50 -20.19 11.70
C GLU A 608 44.13 -20.88 11.93
N LEU A 609 43.19 -20.21 12.61
CA LEU A 609 41.85 -20.74 12.87
C LEU A 609 40.96 -20.64 11.62
N ILE A 610 41.06 -19.53 10.88
CA ILE A 610 40.35 -19.38 9.61
C ILE A 610 40.95 -20.31 8.55
N HIS A 611 42.27 -20.48 8.52
CA HIS A 611 42.89 -21.49 7.66
C HIS A 611 42.41 -22.90 8.01
N GLY A 612 42.38 -23.26 9.30
CA GLY A 612 41.84 -24.53 9.75
C GLY A 612 40.35 -24.74 9.43
N LEU A 613 39.56 -23.66 9.39
CA LEU A 613 38.17 -23.73 8.93
C LEU A 613 38.07 -24.07 7.44
N VAL A 614 38.93 -23.48 6.59
CA VAL A 614 39.03 -23.84 5.17
C VAL A 614 39.40 -25.30 5.01
N ASP A 615 40.42 -25.77 5.73
CA ASP A 615 40.84 -27.17 5.69
C ASP A 615 39.72 -28.12 6.10
N ARG A 616 38.97 -27.75 7.16
CA ARG A 616 37.83 -28.51 7.65
C ARG A 616 36.72 -28.62 6.61
N ILE A 617 36.38 -27.51 5.94
CA ILE A 617 35.36 -27.50 4.88
C ILE A 617 35.81 -28.43 3.75
N MET A 618 37.07 -28.34 3.30
CA MET A 618 37.59 -29.20 2.23
C MET A 618 37.61 -30.67 2.62
N GLU A 619 37.97 -30.99 3.86
CA GLU A 619 37.97 -32.34 4.41
C GLU A 619 36.56 -32.95 4.38
N VAL A 620 35.55 -32.20 4.84
CA VAL A 620 34.14 -32.65 4.85
C VAL A 620 33.61 -32.85 3.44
N LEU A 621 34.08 -32.06 2.47
CA LEU A 621 33.81 -32.24 1.05
C LEU A 621 34.61 -33.39 0.39
N GLY A 622 35.49 -34.05 1.14
CA GLY A 622 36.35 -35.13 0.63
C GLY A 622 37.41 -34.66 -0.37
N THR A 623 37.84 -33.39 -0.28
CA THR A 623 38.81 -32.79 -1.19
C THR A 623 40.21 -32.78 -0.56
N PRO A 624 41.19 -33.51 -1.14
CA PRO A 624 42.54 -33.57 -0.58
C PRO A 624 43.33 -32.28 -0.81
N PHE A 625 44.23 -31.95 0.13
CA PHE A 625 45.23 -30.90 -0.06
C PHE A 625 46.34 -31.40 -0.99
N VAL A 626 46.64 -30.65 -2.05
CA VAL A 626 47.57 -31.06 -3.11
C VAL A 626 48.66 -30.01 -3.36
N SER A 627 49.68 -30.37 -4.14
CA SER A 627 50.71 -29.42 -4.53
C SER A 627 50.17 -28.38 -5.52
N PRO A 628 50.68 -27.13 -5.51
CA PRO A 628 50.27 -26.10 -6.47
C PRO A 628 50.36 -26.59 -7.92
N GLY A 629 49.28 -26.39 -8.68
CA GLY A 629 49.14 -26.85 -10.07
C GLY A 629 48.46 -28.20 -10.25
N ASP A 630 48.29 -28.99 -9.19
CA ASP A 630 47.50 -30.22 -9.22
C ASP A 630 45.99 -29.91 -9.20
N LYS A 631 45.24 -30.56 -10.10
CA LYS A 631 43.79 -30.38 -10.28
C LYS A 631 42.95 -31.46 -9.59
N THR A 632 43.56 -32.38 -8.85
CA THR A 632 42.86 -33.48 -8.17
C THR A 632 42.28 -33.08 -6.81
N GLY A 633 42.68 -31.92 -6.27
CA GLY A 633 42.24 -31.43 -4.95
C GLY A 633 42.22 -29.91 -4.85
N TYR A 634 42.56 -29.39 -3.67
CA TYR A 634 42.72 -27.95 -3.43
C TYR A 634 44.14 -27.61 -2.96
N TYR A 635 44.55 -26.37 -3.23
CA TYR A 635 45.77 -25.79 -2.68
C TYR A 635 45.56 -24.30 -2.42
N ILE A 636 46.50 -23.69 -1.70
CA ILE A 636 46.51 -22.26 -1.40
C ILE A 636 47.69 -21.58 -2.08
N GLU A 637 47.48 -20.35 -2.54
CA GLU A 637 48.53 -19.50 -3.12
C GLU A 637 48.48 -18.11 -2.51
N SER A 638 49.63 -17.45 -2.38
CA SER A 638 49.69 -16.10 -1.82
C SER A 638 48.88 -15.13 -2.68
N SER A 639 48.03 -14.32 -2.05
CA SER A 639 47.25 -13.27 -2.71
C SER A 639 47.75 -11.86 -2.37
N ASN A 640 47.24 -10.84 -3.07
CA ASN A 640 47.53 -9.42 -2.80
C ASN A 640 46.28 -8.54 -2.99
N GLU A 641 45.17 -8.98 -2.41
CA GLU A 641 43.89 -8.26 -2.35
C GLU A 641 43.97 -7.12 -1.32
N PRO A 642 43.37 -5.95 -1.59
CA PRO A 642 43.56 -4.72 -0.81
C PRO A 642 42.85 -4.72 0.56
N GLU A 643 41.80 -5.52 0.73
CA GLU A 643 41.05 -5.63 1.99
C GLU A 643 41.78 -6.44 3.07
N TYR A 644 42.88 -7.12 2.72
CA TYR A 644 43.67 -7.94 3.64
C TYR A 644 45.09 -7.39 3.86
N LEU A 645 45.69 -7.78 4.98
CA LEU A 645 47.07 -7.44 5.33
C LEU A 645 48.07 -8.12 4.38
N LYS A 646 49.00 -7.34 3.85
CA LYS A 646 50.03 -7.82 2.91
C LYS A 646 50.88 -8.94 3.52
N GLY A 647 51.04 -10.04 2.79
CA GLY A 647 51.80 -11.23 3.22
C GLY A 647 51.07 -12.13 4.21
N ARG A 648 49.81 -11.83 4.55
CA ARG A 648 48.96 -12.61 5.47
C ARG A 648 47.58 -12.90 4.85
N GLN A 649 47.60 -13.35 3.60
CA GLN A 649 46.41 -13.64 2.81
C GLN A 649 46.73 -14.69 1.73
N ALA A 650 45.73 -15.49 1.35
CA ALA A 650 45.86 -16.50 0.31
C ALA A 650 44.55 -16.68 -0.49
N HIS A 651 44.70 -17.01 -1.78
CA HIS A 651 43.62 -17.55 -2.59
C HIS A 651 43.43 -19.04 -2.32
N ILE A 652 42.18 -19.48 -2.39
CA ILE A 652 41.79 -20.88 -2.30
C ILE A 652 41.53 -21.36 -3.72
N ILE A 653 42.35 -22.31 -4.19
CA ILE A 653 42.24 -22.87 -5.53
C ILE A 653 41.72 -24.30 -5.44
N PHE A 654 40.59 -24.57 -6.09
CA PHE A 654 39.97 -25.89 -6.15
C PHE A 654 39.89 -26.36 -7.60
N LYS A 655 40.47 -27.54 -7.89
CA LYS A 655 40.55 -28.12 -9.25
C LYS A 655 41.06 -27.15 -10.33
N GLY A 656 41.95 -26.23 -9.94
CA GLY A 656 42.54 -25.21 -10.80
C GLY A 656 41.72 -23.94 -10.99
N ALA A 657 40.62 -23.74 -10.27
CA ALA A 657 39.84 -22.50 -10.27
C ALA A 657 39.90 -21.80 -8.90
N LYS A 658 40.03 -20.47 -8.88
CA LYS A 658 39.88 -19.66 -7.65
C LYS A 658 38.43 -19.74 -7.20
N ILE A 659 38.23 -20.20 -5.97
CA ILE A 659 36.89 -20.29 -5.35
C ILE A 659 36.72 -19.32 -4.19
N GLY A 660 37.80 -18.78 -3.62
CA GLY A 660 37.71 -17.91 -2.46
C GLY A 660 39.03 -17.27 -2.09
N THR A 661 38.99 -16.43 -1.06
CA THR A 661 40.17 -15.80 -0.46
C THR A 661 40.00 -15.77 1.05
N PHE A 662 41.10 -15.93 1.78
CA PHE A 662 41.13 -15.71 3.22
C PHE A 662 42.38 -14.95 3.64
N GLY A 663 42.31 -14.26 4.77
CA GLY A 663 43.41 -13.44 5.25
C GLY A 663 43.11 -12.70 6.55
N ILE A 664 44.15 -12.09 7.10
CA ILE A 664 43.99 -11.08 8.17
C ILE A 664 43.43 -9.82 7.52
N VAL A 665 42.32 -9.28 8.04
CA VAL A 665 41.71 -8.06 7.52
C VAL A 665 42.65 -6.87 7.71
N HIS A 666 42.76 -6.01 6.71
CA HIS A 666 43.65 -4.86 6.75
C HIS A 666 43.26 -3.88 7.88
N PRO A 667 44.21 -3.33 8.67
CA PRO A 667 43.89 -2.43 9.79
C PRO A 667 43.04 -1.22 9.42
N GLN A 668 43.28 -0.62 8.24
CA GLN A 668 42.45 0.47 7.73
C GLN A 668 40.99 0.05 7.50
N VAL A 669 40.76 -1.18 7.00
CA VAL A 669 39.39 -1.68 6.81
C VAL A 669 38.72 -1.85 8.17
N LEU A 670 39.40 -2.46 9.14
CA LEU A 670 38.87 -2.59 10.51
C LEU A 670 38.54 -1.22 11.12
N HIS A 671 39.39 -0.22 10.91
CA HIS A 671 39.15 1.14 11.34
C HIS A 671 37.90 1.75 10.69
N ASN A 672 37.70 1.53 9.38
CA ASN A 672 36.51 2.02 8.66
C ASN A 672 35.20 1.43 9.20
N PHE A 673 35.24 0.24 9.81
CA PHE A 673 34.07 -0.44 10.40
C PHE A 673 34.03 -0.35 11.94
N ASP A 674 34.83 0.54 12.55
CA ASP A 674 34.91 0.76 14.01
C ASP A 674 35.27 -0.50 14.83
N ILE A 675 36.10 -1.38 14.27
CA ILE A 675 36.55 -2.62 14.91
C ILE A 675 37.97 -2.41 15.51
N PRO A 676 38.13 -2.48 16.84
CA PRO A 676 39.44 -2.23 17.47
C PRO A 676 40.37 -3.45 17.44
N ASP A 677 39.82 -4.65 17.29
CA ASP A 677 40.55 -5.92 17.40
C ASP A 677 40.92 -6.52 16.05
N PRO A 678 42.04 -7.24 15.95
CA PRO A 678 42.42 -7.90 14.71
C PRO A 678 41.41 -9.00 14.34
N CYS A 679 41.04 -9.03 13.06
CA CYS A 679 40.15 -10.04 12.50
C CYS A 679 40.83 -10.83 11.38
N SER A 680 40.47 -12.11 11.25
CA SER A 680 40.70 -12.90 10.03
C SER A 680 39.38 -13.26 9.39
N PHE A 681 39.32 -13.24 8.06
CA PHE A 681 38.11 -13.42 7.28
C PHE A 681 38.36 -14.38 6.12
N VAL A 682 37.36 -15.20 5.79
CA VAL A 682 37.32 -16.04 4.58
C VAL A 682 36.00 -15.83 3.86
N GLU A 683 36.05 -15.81 2.53
CA GLU A 683 34.88 -15.89 1.66
C GLU A 683 35.12 -16.88 0.52
N ILE A 684 34.17 -17.79 0.29
CA ILE A 684 34.22 -18.88 -0.69
C ILE A 684 32.92 -18.91 -1.48
N ASP A 685 33.00 -18.98 -2.80
CA ASP A 685 31.90 -19.35 -3.69
C ASP A 685 31.64 -20.86 -3.59
N ILE A 686 30.55 -21.22 -2.91
CA ILE A 686 30.24 -22.62 -2.63
C ILE A 686 29.55 -23.31 -3.80
N GLU A 687 29.06 -22.56 -4.79
CA GLU A 687 28.48 -23.17 -6.00
C GLU A 687 29.53 -23.92 -6.82
N LYS A 688 30.82 -23.55 -6.68
CA LYS A 688 31.94 -24.22 -7.37
C LYS A 688 32.19 -25.65 -6.92
N PHE A 689 31.58 -26.09 -5.81
CA PHE A 689 31.68 -27.47 -5.34
C PHE A 689 30.62 -28.40 -5.94
N LEU A 690 29.59 -27.85 -6.58
CA LEU A 690 28.53 -28.57 -7.29
C LEU A 690 28.85 -28.66 -8.78
#